data_AF-A0A8J4WPE8-F1
#
_entry.id   AF-A0A8J4WPE8-F1
#
_cell.length_a   1.000
_cell.length_b   1.000
_cell.length_c   1.000
_cell.angle_alpha   90.00
_cell.angle_beta   90.00
_cell.angle_gamma   90.00
#
_symmetry.space_group_name_H-M   'P 1'
#
loop_
_entity.id
_entity.type
_entity.pdbx_description
1 polymer ?
#
loop_
_entity_poly.entity_id
_entity_poly.type
_entity_poly.pdbx_seq_one_letter_code
_entity_poly.pdbx_strand_id
1 'polypeptide(L)'
;MRKRGIFMPQVVTKPNNRQLAFDDMRISVYADRILEGLDMLDKERLVRGVNSKLRRDEVTGDEISNAFMMSALELVTKEEPNWKFAAARSLLTSLYKKAATNRRYKSYPEEPYGAFHPLLVDLVKKGIYREELLECYTKEQIDELAECIDYRNDLLFDYIGLLTLAERYLAHDFDGKVMELPQERYMVIAMYLMHQEPAERRMDLVKEAYWAMSNMYMTAATPTMSNAGKKVAGQLSSCFIDTVDDSLEGIFDSNTDVARLSKMGGGIGVYLGKVRARGSDIRGHKNTSSGVIPWIRQLNNTAVSVDQLGTRKGAIAVYLDVFHKDILAFLDLKLNNGDERMRAHDVFHGICLPDLFMERVASRGEWSLFCPHETKKVMGWKDENGRPLGLEDFYDESVGEGAFRQKYEEAVNHPLLSRITVQAIDIMKRVMKSQLETGTPYMFYRDTVNRSNPNSAHGMVYSSNLCTEIMQNQSATVVEKEELVTKDGQTRIVISKVPGDFVVCNLNSIHLARAVPHDVLERLVPIQVRMLDNVIDINNIEVLQAQYTNSQYRAVGLGTFGLHHLLALEGIRWESEEAVTYNDNLYEKINYLLVKASMELSKEKGHYPKFQGSDWQTGKYFDQRDYTSGERVGEFVTTEQWKELQAQVQQNGVRNAWLFAIAPNGSTSIIAGSTASIDPLYELLSYEEKTTYKIANPAPDLSEKTICERIMQLQKIFNTEAPNQSTRIIEGECSGILNWNDIRMPHMYKLYKVLLLNHWIADEIPMSKDASQFAQLDPEEQRTFKVNISLLAVLDSMQTMFVGDVKRYFTDSSLEAISAIIGQQEVVHNQSYSYVLSSIVSDREQKEIFEYWKHDPVLLDRNRFIADIYQTFRDNPSPQTFFQAMVADLVLEGIFFYSTFAFFYNLARDQKMMATSQMISYIQRDENQHCYFFAEVYKQLLVDFPELNTPENMDYVYKTINRAVELETNWAHYTLSNVRGIDLNELEDYIKYIANKRLRLMGMEKAYEGVDVNCMPWIKPFSDEALNATKTDFFEAKSRNYGKVGDDNGFDDL
;
A
#
# COMPACT_ATOMS: atom_id res chain seq x y z
N MET A 1 38.80 26.62 29.84
CA MET A 1 38.14 26.39 28.54
C MET A 1 38.25 27.66 27.70
N ARG A 2 39.09 27.69 26.65
CA ARG A 2 39.18 28.83 25.72
C ARG A 2 37.94 28.84 24.84
N LYS A 3 37.22 29.98 24.78
CA LYS A 3 36.23 30.28 23.73
C LYS A 3 36.94 30.14 22.38
N ARG A 4 36.67 29.07 21.63
CA ARG A 4 37.09 28.96 20.23
C ARG A 4 36.23 29.96 19.45
N GLY A 5 36.82 31.08 19.02
CA GLY A 5 36.19 31.97 18.05
C GLY A 5 35.87 31.20 16.77
N ILE A 6 34.74 31.52 16.16
CA ILE A 6 34.31 30.96 14.88
C ILE A 6 35.37 31.35 13.85
N PHE A 7 36.07 30.36 13.28
CA PHE A 7 36.99 30.57 12.18
C PHE A 7 36.16 30.94 10.94
N MET A 8 36.46 32.06 10.28
CA MET A 8 35.81 32.48 9.04
C MET A 8 36.84 32.59 7.91
N PRO A 9 36.49 32.17 6.67
CA PRO A 9 37.36 32.34 5.53
C PRO A 9 37.72 33.81 5.29
N GLN A 10 38.89 34.04 4.72
CA GLN A 10 39.35 35.38 4.35
C GLN A 10 39.16 35.67 2.86
N VAL A 11 39.29 34.64 2.02
CA VAL A 11 39.31 34.77 0.56
C VAL A 11 38.35 33.78 -0.11
N VAL A 12 37.61 34.26 -1.11
CA VAL A 12 36.82 33.43 -2.03
C VAL A 12 37.46 33.41 -3.40
N THR A 13 37.82 32.22 -3.87
CA THR A 13 38.43 32.02 -5.19
C THR A 13 37.39 31.66 -6.24
N LYS A 14 37.36 32.44 -7.32
CA LYS A 14 36.48 32.23 -8.48
C LYS A 14 37.11 31.28 -9.50
N PRO A 15 36.32 30.64 -10.37
CA PRO A 15 36.83 29.67 -11.37
C PRO A 15 37.92 30.21 -12.31
N ASN A 16 38.04 31.54 -12.46
CA ASN A 16 39.08 32.21 -13.23
C ASN A 16 40.32 32.59 -12.39
N ASN A 17 40.53 31.95 -11.24
CA ASN A 17 41.56 32.26 -10.23
C ASN A 17 41.50 33.70 -9.68
N ARG A 18 40.39 34.42 -9.88
CA ARG A 18 40.18 35.73 -9.26
C ARG A 18 39.83 35.54 -7.78
N GLN A 19 40.65 36.10 -6.90
CA GLN A 19 40.41 36.13 -5.46
C GLN A 19 39.58 37.37 -5.10
N LEU A 20 38.58 37.18 -4.24
CA LEU A 20 37.75 38.25 -3.67
C LEU A 20 37.77 38.11 -2.14
N ALA A 21 37.64 39.21 -1.41
CA ALA A 21 37.43 39.16 0.04
C ALA A 21 36.15 38.37 0.35
N PHE A 22 36.19 37.54 1.40
CA PHE A 22 35.01 36.89 1.93
C PHE A 22 34.02 37.95 2.46
N ASP A 23 32.74 37.77 2.14
CA ASP A 23 31.67 38.71 2.47
C ASP A 23 30.51 37.93 3.09
N ASP A 24 30.35 38.07 4.40
CA ASP A 24 29.34 37.36 5.20
C ASP A 24 27.91 37.76 4.80
N MET A 25 27.70 39.00 4.32
CA MET A 25 26.39 39.42 3.82
C MET A 25 25.96 38.59 2.61
N ARG A 26 26.91 38.11 1.79
CA ARG A 26 26.59 37.23 0.65
C ARG A 26 26.17 35.82 1.07
N ILE A 27 26.63 35.33 2.22
CA ILE A 27 26.15 34.07 2.81
C ILE A 27 24.68 34.25 3.20
N SER A 28 24.37 35.35 3.90
CA SER A 28 23.00 35.68 4.31
C SER A 28 22.05 35.84 3.12
N VAL A 29 22.44 36.60 2.09
CA VAL A 29 21.65 36.79 0.86
C VAL A 29 21.46 35.48 0.10
N TYR A 30 22.48 34.62 0.06
CA TYR A 30 22.33 33.31 -0.58
C TYR A 30 21.40 32.39 0.22
N ALA A 31 21.46 32.44 1.54
CA ALA A 31 20.52 31.74 2.43
C ALA A 31 19.08 32.18 2.20
N ASP A 32 18.81 33.49 2.09
CA ASP A 32 17.47 34.02 1.78
C ASP A 32 16.96 33.47 0.46
N ARG A 33 17.79 33.46 -0.58
CA ARG A 33 17.41 32.96 -1.90
C ARG A 33 17.06 31.48 -1.89
N ILE A 34 17.86 30.63 -1.24
CA ILE A 34 17.56 29.19 -1.22
C ILE A 34 16.39 28.84 -0.30
N LEU A 35 16.00 29.73 0.62
CA LEU A 35 14.87 29.57 1.53
C LEU A 35 13.60 30.28 1.04
N GLU A 36 13.61 30.95 -0.10
CA GLU A 36 12.46 31.66 -0.64
C GLU A 36 11.23 30.75 -0.81
N GLY A 37 10.10 31.10 -0.18
CA GLY A 37 8.89 30.27 -0.15
C GLY A 37 8.99 29.02 0.74
N LEU A 38 10.01 28.92 1.60
CA LEU A 38 10.18 27.89 2.64
C LEU A 38 10.17 28.56 4.03
N ASP A 39 9.17 29.40 4.29
CA ASP A 39 9.15 30.37 5.39
C ASP A 39 9.23 29.76 6.80
N MET A 40 8.91 28.46 6.93
CA MET A 40 8.97 27.74 8.20
C MET A 40 10.39 27.30 8.60
N LEU A 41 11.38 27.43 7.71
CA LEU A 41 12.74 26.93 7.94
C LEU A 41 13.65 27.98 8.61
N ASP A 42 14.35 27.58 9.68
CA ASP A 42 15.26 28.47 10.43
C ASP A 42 16.56 28.80 9.64
N LYS A 43 16.59 30.00 9.07
CA LYS A 43 17.77 30.57 8.39
C LYS A 43 19.04 30.58 9.26
N GLU A 44 18.93 30.96 10.54
CA GLU A 44 20.11 31.05 11.41
C GLU A 44 20.70 29.67 11.70
N ARG A 45 19.86 28.65 11.84
CA ARG A 45 20.29 27.25 11.96
C ARG A 45 21.09 26.81 10.73
N LEU A 46 20.60 27.11 9.52
CA LEU A 46 21.31 26.81 8.28
C LEU A 46 22.66 27.53 8.20
N VAL A 47 22.69 28.85 8.43
CA VAL A 47 23.90 29.66 8.33
C VAL A 47 24.96 29.24 9.37
N ARG A 48 24.56 28.89 10.60
CA ARG A 48 25.46 28.30 11.60
C ARG A 48 26.07 26.99 11.12
N GLY A 49 25.27 26.11 10.52
CA GLY A 49 25.73 24.87 9.90
C GLY A 49 26.77 25.12 8.81
N VAL A 50 26.52 26.07 7.91
CA VAL A 50 27.43 26.45 6.82
C VAL A 50 28.75 26.98 7.36
N ASN A 51 28.70 27.97 8.26
CA ASN A 51 29.88 28.58 8.84
C ASN A 51 30.75 27.55 9.61
N SER A 52 30.12 26.54 10.21
CA SER A 52 30.87 25.46 10.88
C SER A 52 31.70 24.59 9.93
N LYS A 53 31.37 24.56 8.63
CA LYS A 53 32.02 23.75 7.59
C LYS A 53 33.08 24.53 6.81
N LEU A 54 32.98 25.86 6.74
CA LEU A 54 33.95 26.72 6.05
C LEU A 54 35.19 27.01 6.91
N ARG A 55 36.04 25.98 7.13
CA ARG A 55 37.21 26.04 8.05
C ARG A 55 38.57 26.34 7.39
N ARG A 56 38.58 26.87 6.16
CA ARG A 56 39.82 27.20 5.42
C ARG A 56 39.89 28.70 5.13
N ASP A 57 41.10 29.27 5.14
CA ASP A 57 41.33 30.70 4.84
C ASP A 57 40.88 31.06 3.42
N GLU A 58 41.05 30.13 2.48
CA GLU A 58 40.62 30.23 1.09
C GLU A 58 39.55 29.18 0.80
N VAL A 59 38.41 29.63 0.26
CA VAL A 59 37.29 28.76 -0.16
C VAL A 59 36.84 29.08 -1.57
N THR A 60 36.32 28.10 -2.30
CA THR A 60 35.75 28.28 -3.63
C THR A 60 34.24 28.51 -3.57
N GLY A 61 33.67 29.06 -4.65
CA GLY A 61 32.21 29.21 -4.75
C GLY A 61 31.44 27.89 -4.74
N ASP A 62 32.08 26.80 -5.17
CA ASP A 62 31.52 25.45 -5.15
C ASP A 62 31.57 24.86 -3.74
N GLU A 63 32.67 25.05 -3.00
CA GLU A 63 32.76 24.66 -1.58
C GLU A 63 31.69 25.36 -0.73
N ILE A 64 31.40 26.65 -1.00
CA ILE A 64 30.30 27.37 -0.33
C ILE A 64 28.95 26.71 -0.67
N SER A 65 28.67 26.44 -1.95
CA SER A 65 27.40 25.84 -2.36
C SER A 65 27.23 24.42 -1.77
N ASN A 66 28.31 23.64 -1.70
CA ASN A 66 28.34 22.34 -1.05
C ASN A 66 28.14 22.43 0.47
N ALA A 67 28.71 23.44 1.14
CA ALA A 67 28.49 23.65 2.57
C ALA A 67 27.02 23.93 2.89
N PHE A 68 26.33 24.72 2.06
CA PHE A 68 24.89 24.96 2.15
C PHE A 68 24.09 23.67 1.92
N MET A 69 24.39 22.95 0.84
CA MET A 69 23.75 21.67 0.51
C MET A 69 23.87 20.67 1.67
N MET A 70 25.08 20.40 2.15
CA MET A 70 25.32 19.46 3.26
C MET A 70 24.64 19.91 4.56
N SER A 71 24.68 21.21 4.86
CA SER A 71 24.03 21.73 6.07
C SER A 71 22.51 21.64 5.99
N ALA A 72 21.89 21.83 4.82
CA ALA A 72 20.47 21.61 4.65
C ALA A 72 20.11 20.11 4.78
N LEU A 73 20.89 19.20 4.19
CA LEU A 73 20.65 17.75 4.28
C LEU A 73 20.74 17.21 5.70
N GLU A 74 21.68 17.70 6.50
CA GLU A 74 21.81 17.35 7.93
C GLU A 74 20.58 17.77 8.76
N LEU A 75 19.77 18.69 8.25
CA LEU A 75 18.58 19.23 8.91
C LEU A 75 17.29 18.54 8.47
N VAL A 76 17.33 17.66 7.46
CA VAL A 76 16.15 16.93 6.99
C VAL A 76 15.68 15.93 8.05
N THR A 77 14.48 16.13 8.57
CA THR A 77 13.80 15.21 9.50
C THR A 77 12.38 14.93 9.03
N LYS A 78 11.63 14.13 9.79
CA LYS A 78 10.19 13.91 9.54
C LYS A 78 9.37 15.18 9.80
N GLU A 79 9.78 15.97 10.77
CA GLU A 79 9.11 17.20 11.21
C GLU A 79 9.43 18.39 10.29
N GLU A 80 10.62 18.43 9.71
CA GLU A 80 11.05 19.48 8.78
C GLU A 80 11.55 18.89 7.45
N PRO A 81 10.69 18.22 6.67
CA PRO A 81 11.10 17.54 5.44
C PRO A 81 11.55 18.54 4.36
N ASN A 82 11.04 19.77 4.40
CA ASN A 82 11.27 20.81 3.39
C ASN A 82 12.74 21.29 3.28
N TRP A 83 13.60 20.94 4.24
CA TRP A 83 15.04 21.11 4.11
C TRP A 83 15.61 20.44 2.84
N LYS A 84 14.94 19.39 2.31
CA LYS A 84 15.31 18.75 1.05
C LYS A 84 15.25 19.68 -0.16
N PHE A 85 14.30 20.62 -0.20
CA PHE A 85 14.19 21.60 -1.28
C PHE A 85 15.27 22.68 -1.18
N ALA A 86 15.63 23.11 0.03
CA ALA A 86 16.76 24.03 0.24
C ALA A 86 18.10 23.41 -0.21
N ALA A 87 18.29 22.11 0.05
CA ALA A 87 19.42 21.35 -0.47
C ALA A 87 19.40 21.26 -2.01
N ALA A 88 18.22 20.99 -2.61
CA ALA A 88 18.03 20.96 -4.06
C ALA A 88 18.41 22.28 -4.74
N ARG A 89 17.95 23.41 -4.20
CA ARG A 89 18.24 24.76 -4.70
C ARG A 89 19.73 25.12 -4.63
N SER A 90 20.43 24.56 -3.63
CA SER A 90 21.89 24.67 -3.53
C SER A 90 22.61 23.86 -4.61
N LEU A 91 22.16 22.64 -4.88
CA LEU A 91 22.66 21.80 -5.98
C LEU A 91 22.39 22.46 -7.34
N LEU A 92 21.19 23.00 -7.53
CA LEU A 92 20.77 23.70 -8.74
C LEU A 92 21.68 24.91 -9.03
N THR A 93 21.98 25.71 -8.01
CA THR A 93 22.95 26.82 -8.12
C THR A 93 24.33 26.32 -8.60
N SER A 94 24.78 25.14 -8.15
CA SER A 94 26.04 24.55 -8.64
C SER A 94 25.93 24.12 -10.10
N LEU A 95 24.84 23.47 -10.50
CA LEU A 95 24.59 23.06 -11.88
C LEU A 95 24.58 24.25 -12.84
N TYR A 96 23.86 25.32 -12.50
CA TYR A 96 23.82 26.55 -13.30
C TYR A 96 25.21 27.16 -13.49
N LYS A 97 26.00 27.28 -12.42
CA LYS A 97 27.38 27.81 -12.50
C LYS A 97 28.29 26.93 -13.35
N LYS A 98 28.18 25.60 -13.24
CA LYS A 98 28.97 24.65 -14.04
C LYS A 98 28.60 24.76 -15.52
N ALA A 99 27.32 24.70 -15.85
CA ALA A 99 26.84 24.86 -17.22
C ALA A 99 27.26 26.21 -17.82
N ALA A 100 27.12 27.31 -17.05
CA ALA A 100 27.55 28.65 -17.44
C ALA A 100 29.04 28.75 -17.73
N THR A 101 29.86 28.14 -16.88
CA THR A 101 31.32 28.10 -17.06
C THR A 101 31.69 27.30 -18.31
N ASN A 102 31.09 26.12 -18.48
CA ASN A 102 31.38 25.23 -19.60
C ASN A 102 30.91 25.79 -20.95
N ARG A 103 29.78 26.51 -20.97
CA ARG A 103 29.17 27.14 -22.15
C ARG A 103 29.56 28.60 -22.35
N ARG A 104 30.38 29.17 -21.45
CA ARG A 104 30.92 30.53 -21.52
C ARG A 104 29.86 31.64 -21.53
N TYR A 105 28.83 31.52 -20.69
CA TYR A 105 27.87 32.59 -20.42
C TYR A 105 27.88 32.98 -18.93
N LYS A 106 27.16 34.04 -18.57
CA LYS A 106 26.97 34.44 -17.17
C LYS A 106 25.60 33.97 -16.70
N SER A 107 25.56 33.16 -15.65
CA SER A 107 24.31 32.76 -15.01
C SER A 107 23.96 33.75 -13.89
N TYR A 108 22.73 34.25 -13.94
CA TYR A 108 22.14 35.10 -12.89
C TYR A 108 20.99 34.35 -12.20
N PRO A 109 20.60 34.73 -10.97
CA PRO A 109 19.51 34.05 -10.26
C PRO A 109 18.19 34.02 -11.03
N GLU A 110 17.80 35.15 -11.63
CA GLU A 110 16.56 35.29 -12.41
C GLU A 110 16.68 34.84 -13.87
N GLU A 111 17.90 34.64 -14.34
CA GLU A 111 18.21 34.20 -15.70
C GLU A 111 19.35 33.17 -15.65
N PRO A 112 19.09 31.95 -15.14
CA PRO A 112 20.15 31.00 -14.91
C PRO A 112 20.60 30.26 -16.18
N TYR A 113 19.75 30.23 -17.21
CA TYR A 113 19.98 29.53 -18.47
C TYR A 113 20.72 30.39 -19.49
N GLY A 114 21.54 29.75 -20.32
CA GLY A 114 22.18 30.38 -21.48
C GLY A 114 21.37 30.15 -22.76
N ALA A 115 21.81 30.73 -23.88
CA ALA A 115 21.16 30.51 -25.16
C ALA A 115 21.09 29.01 -25.53
N PHE A 116 19.90 28.57 -25.96
CA PHE A 116 19.60 27.16 -26.21
C PHE A 116 20.12 26.68 -27.57
N HIS A 117 19.91 27.43 -28.66
CA HIS A 117 20.43 27.07 -29.98
C HIS A 117 21.96 26.80 -29.99
N PRO A 118 22.83 27.66 -29.40
CA PRO A 118 24.26 27.36 -29.31
C PRO A 118 24.61 26.08 -28.55
N LEU A 119 23.83 25.70 -27.53
CA LEU A 119 24.00 24.43 -26.83
C LEU A 119 23.75 23.25 -27.77
N LEU A 120 22.62 23.26 -28.49
CA LEU A 120 22.28 22.21 -29.44
C LEU A 120 23.37 22.08 -30.51
N VAL A 121 23.83 23.21 -31.08
CA VAL A 121 24.91 23.22 -32.07
C VAL A 121 26.22 22.63 -31.51
N ASP A 122 26.63 22.97 -30.30
CA ASP A 122 27.85 22.44 -29.69
C ASP A 122 27.74 20.92 -29.45
N LEU A 123 26.63 20.46 -28.87
CA LEU A 123 26.42 19.05 -28.55
C LEU A 123 26.19 18.18 -29.80
N VAL A 124 25.58 18.71 -30.86
CA VAL A 124 25.50 18.02 -32.16
C VAL A 124 26.88 17.94 -32.81
N LYS A 125 27.67 19.02 -32.81
CA LYS A 125 29.05 19.01 -33.35
C LYS A 125 29.96 18.03 -32.61
N LYS A 126 29.78 17.89 -31.29
CA LYS A 126 30.47 16.89 -30.48
C LYS A 126 29.94 15.47 -30.69
N GLY A 127 28.86 15.27 -31.45
CA GLY A 127 28.25 13.96 -31.67
C GLY A 127 27.53 13.38 -30.45
N ILE A 128 27.15 14.24 -29.50
CA ILE A 128 26.42 13.87 -28.28
C ILE A 128 24.92 13.93 -28.54
N TYR A 129 24.46 14.98 -29.23
CA TYR A 129 23.09 15.11 -29.71
C TYR A 129 22.95 14.71 -31.18
N ARG A 130 21.69 14.40 -31.52
CA ARG A 130 21.22 14.02 -32.86
C ARG A 130 21.11 15.22 -33.79
N GLU A 131 21.46 15.01 -35.06
CA GLU A 131 21.45 16.05 -36.09
C GLU A 131 20.02 16.50 -36.41
N GLU A 132 19.06 15.59 -36.23
CA GLU A 132 17.62 15.79 -36.37
C GLU A 132 17.10 17.00 -35.56
N LEU A 133 17.72 17.32 -34.42
CA LEU A 133 17.37 18.49 -33.61
C LEU A 133 17.64 19.84 -34.31
N LEU A 134 18.59 19.88 -35.26
CA LEU A 134 18.94 21.06 -36.05
C LEU A 134 18.43 20.99 -37.49
N GLU A 135 18.14 19.78 -38.00
CA GLU A 135 17.56 19.58 -39.33
C GLU A 135 16.04 19.84 -39.34
N CYS A 136 15.34 19.47 -38.27
CA CYS A 136 13.89 19.54 -38.19
C CYS A 136 13.38 20.85 -37.56
N TYR A 137 14.25 21.66 -36.96
CA TYR A 137 13.89 22.90 -36.29
C TYR A 137 14.84 24.02 -36.73
N THR A 138 14.28 25.13 -37.22
CA THR A 138 15.09 26.30 -37.57
C THR A 138 15.62 26.99 -36.32
N LYS A 139 16.62 27.85 -36.47
CA LYS A 139 17.14 28.64 -35.35
C LYS A 139 16.04 29.48 -34.70
N GLU A 140 15.18 30.10 -35.50
CA GLU A 140 14.06 30.93 -35.01
C GLU A 140 13.07 30.11 -34.18
N GLN A 141 12.77 28.88 -34.62
CA GLN A 141 11.93 27.95 -33.86
C GLN A 141 12.59 27.52 -32.56
N ILE A 142 13.89 27.23 -32.58
CA ILE A 142 14.63 26.87 -31.36
C ILE A 142 14.69 28.05 -30.38
N ASP A 143 14.85 29.27 -30.88
CA ASP A 143 14.82 30.48 -30.07
C ASP A 143 13.42 30.69 -29.46
N GLU A 144 12.34 30.47 -30.22
CA GLU A 144 10.95 30.49 -29.71
C GLU A 144 10.68 29.42 -28.63
N LEU A 145 11.21 28.20 -28.80
CA LEU A 145 11.13 27.15 -27.78
C LEU A 145 11.96 27.53 -26.53
N ALA A 146 13.08 28.22 -26.71
CA ALA A 146 13.89 28.70 -25.59
C ALA A 146 13.13 29.74 -24.74
N GLU A 147 12.26 30.56 -25.34
CA GLU A 147 11.38 31.48 -24.61
C GLU A 147 10.33 30.75 -23.77
N CYS A 148 9.99 29.51 -24.11
CA CYS A 148 9.07 28.68 -23.32
C CYS A 148 9.73 28.07 -22.07
N ILE A 149 11.07 28.04 -21.99
CA ILE A 149 11.80 27.45 -20.87
C ILE A 149 11.58 28.30 -19.61
N ASP A 150 10.94 27.70 -18.60
CA ASP A 150 10.72 28.34 -17.31
C ASP A 150 11.62 27.73 -16.23
N TYR A 151 12.65 28.48 -15.82
CA TYR A 151 13.60 28.02 -14.80
C TYR A 151 12.93 27.79 -13.43
N ARG A 152 11.78 28.41 -13.14
CA ARG A 152 11.08 28.25 -11.86
C ARG A 152 10.59 26.81 -11.66
N ASN A 153 10.40 26.07 -12.75
CA ASN A 153 10.08 24.64 -12.70
C ASN A 153 11.24 23.79 -12.15
N ASP A 154 12.49 24.30 -12.14
CA ASP A 154 13.60 23.62 -11.46
C ASP A 154 13.46 23.64 -9.92
N LEU A 155 12.65 24.56 -9.38
CA LEU A 155 12.39 24.64 -7.93
C LEU A 155 11.43 23.55 -7.44
N LEU A 156 10.81 22.80 -8.36
CA LEU A 156 9.92 21.69 -8.05
C LEU A 156 10.68 20.43 -7.62
N PHE A 157 11.96 20.31 -7.99
CA PHE A 157 12.76 19.16 -7.60
C PHE A 157 13.14 19.22 -6.12
N ASP A 158 12.98 18.09 -5.44
CA ASP A 158 13.74 17.85 -4.23
C ASP A 158 15.18 17.43 -4.52
N TYR A 159 15.99 17.30 -3.48
CA TYR A 159 17.42 17.08 -3.64
C TYR A 159 17.74 15.77 -4.35
N ILE A 160 17.07 14.68 -3.97
CA ILE A 160 17.35 13.34 -4.50
C ILE A 160 16.85 13.24 -5.94
N GLY A 161 15.69 13.82 -6.24
CA GLY A 161 15.17 13.91 -7.60
C GLY A 161 16.11 14.67 -8.54
N LEU A 162 16.58 15.86 -8.12
CA LEU A 162 17.53 16.65 -8.90
C LEU A 162 18.87 15.95 -9.07
N LEU A 163 19.40 15.35 -7.99
CA LEU A 163 20.66 14.60 -8.04
C LEU A 163 20.57 13.42 -9.01
N THR A 164 19.46 12.68 -8.96
CA THR A 164 19.21 11.54 -9.85
C THR A 164 19.11 11.99 -11.31
N LEU A 165 18.38 13.09 -11.58
CA LEU A 165 18.30 13.68 -12.91
C LEU A 165 19.68 14.09 -13.42
N ALA A 166 20.45 14.80 -12.59
CA ALA A 166 21.76 15.32 -12.93
C ALA A 166 22.77 14.20 -13.22
N GLU A 167 22.84 13.16 -12.38
CA GLU A 167 23.83 12.08 -12.54
C GLU A 167 23.53 11.17 -13.73
N ARG A 168 22.25 10.91 -14.03
CA ARG A 168 21.85 9.83 -14.95
C ARG A 168 21.24 10.29 -16.27
N TYR A 169 20.67 11.49 -16.31
CA TYR A 169 19.81 11.90 -17.43
C TYR A 169 20.31 13.14 -18.17
N LEU A 170 20.99 14.08 -17.51
CA LEU A 170 21.55 15.25 -18.20
C LEU A 170 22.68 14.87 -19.18
N ALA A 171 22.75 15.58 -20.29
CA ALA A 171 23.83 15.48 -21.25
C ALA A 171 25.10 16.16 -20.70
N HIS A 172 26.16 15.36 -20.68
CA HIS A 172 27.52 15.80 -20.38
C HIS A 172 28.37 15.73 -21.65
N ASP A 173 29.45 16.50 -21.70
CA ASP A 173 30.48 16.24 -22.71
C ASP A 173 31.27 14.96 -22.40
N PHE A 174 32.14 14.55 -23.33
CA PHE A 174 32.95 13.34 -23.14
C PHE A 174 33.97 13.44 -21.99
N ASP A 175 34.24 14.64 -21.48
CA ASP A 175 35.06 14.86 -20.29
C ASP A 175 34.23 14.80 -18.98
N GLY A 176 32.92 14.53 -19.09
CA GLY A 176 31.99 14.53 -17.96
C GLY A 176 31.58 15.92 -17.48
N LYS A 177 31.81 16.98 -18.27
CA LYS A 177 31.38 18.33 -17.90
C LYS A 177 29.89 18.52 -18.14
N VAL A 178 29.20 19.11 -17.18
CA VAL A 178 27.77 19.43 -17.26
C VAL A 178 27.52 20.45 -18.37
N MET A 179 26.70 20.10 -19.36
CA MET A 179 26.37 20.96 -20.51
C MET A 179 24.89 21.34 -20.53
N GLU A 180 24.03 20.35 -20.34
CA GLU A 180 22.57 20.49 -20.32
C GLU A 180 22.05 20.76 -18.90
N LEU A 181 20.97 21.54 -18.79
CA LEU A 181 20.23 21.80 -17.55
C LEU A 181 18.83 21.12 -17.57
N PRO A 182 18.14 21.00 -16.42
CA PRO A 182 16.90 20.21 -16.33
C PRO A 182 15.81 20.61 -17.33
N GLN A 183 15.49 21.90 -17.49
CA GLN A 183 14.46 22.32 -18.45
C GLN A 183 14.89 22.12 -19.91
N GLU A 184 16.19 22.30 -20.22
CA GLU A 184 16.73 21.99 -21.54
C GLU A 184 16.59 20.50 -21.85
N ARG A 185 16.78 19.62 -20.85
CA ARG A 185 16.56 18.17 -21.00
C ARG A 185 15.13 17.87 -21.40
N TYR A 186 14.15 18.42 -20.69
CA TYR A 186 12.74 18.22 -21.04
C TYR A 186 12.39 18.77 -22.43
N MET A 187 12.93 19.93 -22.79
CA MET A 187 12.72 20.52 -24.12
C MET A 187 13.35 19.66 -25.23
N VAL A 188 14.57 19.16 -25.05
CA VAL A 188 15.23 18.26 -26.01
C VAL A 188 14.44 16.96 -26.20
N ILE A 189 13.91 16.38 -25.11
CA ILE A 189 13.03 15.20 -25.20
C ILE A 189 11.78 15.54 -26.02
N ALA A 190 11.10 16.65 -25.71
CA ALA A 190 9.89 17.06 -26.41
C ALA A 190 10.15 17.32 -27.91
N MET A 191 11.21 18.05 -28.25
CA MET A 191 11.64 18.27 -29.64
C MET A 191 11.91 16.94 -30.35
N TYR A 192 12.67 16.03 -29.72
CA TYR A 192 13.01 14.78 -30.36
C TYR A 192 11.79 13.88 -30.56
N LEU A 193 10.85 13.80 -29.62
CA LEU A 193 9.64 12.98 -29.77
C LEU A 193 8.65 13.55 -30.80
N MET A 194 8.75 14.82 -31.17
CA MET A 194 7.85 15.47 -32.11
C MET A 194 8.50 15.79 -33.46
N HIS A 195 9.79 15.46 -33.67
CA HIS A 195 10.51 15.89 -34.89
C HIS A 195 9.89 15.36 -36.20
N GLN A 196 9.18 14.22 -36.15
CA GLN A 196 8.47 13.64 -37.30
C GLN A 196 7.02 14.12 -37.44
N GLU A 197 6.51 14.93 -36.50
CA GLU A 197 5.17 15.52 -36.62
C GLU A 197 5.13 16.55 -37.77
N PRO A 198 3.95 16.76 -38.40
CA PRO A 198 3.78 17.76 -39.44
C PRO A 198 4.23 19.16 -38.99
N ALA A 199 4.99 19.86 -39.84
CA ALA A 199 5.62 21.14 -39.49
C ALA A 199 4.61 22.20 -38.98
N GLU A 200 3.38 22.16 -39.48
CA GLU A 200 2.26 23.04 -39.11
C GLU A 200 1.78 22.91 -37.66
N ARG A 201 1.96 21.74 -37.02
CA ARG A 201 1.55 21.49 -35.62
C ARG A 201 2.71 21.12 -34.71
N ARG A 202 3.88 20.83 -35.27
CA ARG A 202 5.08 20.38 -34.56
C ARG A 202 5.44 21.28 -33.39
N MET A 203 5.45 22.60 -33.58
CA MET A 203 5.84 23.56 -32.54
C MET A 203 4.89 23.52 -31.34
N ASP A 204 3.58 23.51 -31.60
CA ASP A 204 2.56 23.44 -30.54
C ASP A 204 2.66 22.13 -29.76
N LEU A 205 2.86 21.01 -30.45
CA LEU A 205 3.03 19.70 -29.82
C LEU A 205 4.31 19.62 -28.98
N VAL A 206 5.41 20.25 -29.42
CA VAL A 206 6.63 20.35 -28.60
C VAL A 206 6.35 21.15 -27.33
N LYS A 207 5.66 22.29 -27.43
CA LYS A 207 5.30 23.12 -26.27
C LYS A 207 4.38 22.38 -25.30
N GLU A 208 3.39 21.63 -25.79
CA GLU A 208 2.50 20.81 -24.96
C GLU A 208 3.27 19.67 -24.26
N ALA A 209 4.17 18.97 -24.97
CA ALA A 209 4.98 17.91 -24.38
C ALA A 209 5.97 18.46 -23.32
N TYR A 210 6.58 19.62 -23.59
CA TYR A 210 7.41 20.32 -22.62
C TYR A 210 6.58 20.76 -21.41
N TRP A 211 5.39 21.33 -21.60
CA TRP A 211 4.49 21.71 -20.50
C TRP A 211 4.19 20.51 -19.59
N ALA A 212 3.86 19.36 -20.16
CA ALA A 212 3.54 18.15 -19.42
C ALA A 212 4.71 17.66 -18.53
N MET A 213 5.93 17.63 -19.07
CA MET A 213 7.12 17.17 -18.32
C MET A 213 7.68 18.21 -17.35
N SER A 214 7.79 19.47 -17.78
CA SER A 214 8.38 20.55 -16.96
C SER A 214 7.56 20.88 -15.72
N ASN A 215 6.23 20.74 -15.80
CA ASN A 215 5.34 20.86 -14.63
C ASN A 215 5.26 19.55 -13.82
N MET A 216 6.09 18.54 -14.09
CA MET A 216 6.10 17.24 -13.41
C MET A 216 4.72 16.55 -13.34
N TYR A 217 3.84 16.80 -14.32
CA TYR A 217 2.56 16.09 -14.43
C TYR A 217 2.73 14.66 -14.91
N MET A 218 3.87 14.36 -15.54
CA MET A 218 4.22 13.05 -16.03
C MET A 218 5.74 12.83 -16.02
N THR A 219 6.15 11.57 -16.13
CA THR A 219 7.53 11.19 -16.44
C THR A 219 7.57 10.20 -17.61
N ALA A 220 8.52 10.37 -18.53
CA ALA A 220 8.75 9.38 -19.57
C ALA A 220 9.53 8.20 -18.98
N ALA A 221 9.49 7.04 -19.63
CA ALA A 221 10.29 5.90 -19.19
C ALA A 221 11.79 6.23 -19.17
N THR A 222 12.54 5.54 -18.30
CA THR A 222 13.98 5.75 -18.12
C THR A 222 14.76 5.80 -19.45
N PRO A 223 14.60 4.86 -20.40
CA PRO A 223 15.33 4.94 -21.67
C PRO A 223 14.93 6.16 -22.51
N THR A 224 13.65 6.55 -22.53
CA THR A 224 13.24 7.77 -23.23
C THR A 224 13.86 9.01 -22.58
N MET A 225 13.80 9.13 -21.25
CA MET A 225 14.43 10.20 -20.49
C MET A 225 15.94 10.29 -20.74
N SER A 226 16.63 9.16 -20.75
CA SER A 226 18.08 9.08 -20.93
C SER A 226 18.52 9.31 -22.37
N ASN A 227 17.75 8.83 -23.36
CA ASN A 227 18.24 8.64 -24.73
C ASN A 227 17.63 9.58 -25.78
N ALA A 228 16.40 10.10 -25.59
CA ALA A 228 15.76 10.95 -26.59
C ALA A 228 16.61 12.19 -26.94
N GLY A 229 16.88 12.42 -28.22
CA GLY A 229 17.72 13.52 -28.71
C GLY A 229 19.23 13.32 -28.58
N LYS A 230 19.71 12.24 -27.92
CA LYS A 230 21.13 11.90 -27.81
C LYS A 230 21.55 10.89 -28.89
N LYS A 231 22.72 11.09 -29.49
CA LYS A 231 23.24 10.29 -30.62
C LYS A 231 23.93 9.01 -30.18
N VAL A 232 24.70 9.05 -29.09
CA VAL A 232 25.42 7.89 -28.51
C VAL A 232 24.51 7.07 -27.58
N ALA A 233 23.19 7.23 -27.70
CA ALA A 233 22.24 6.70 -26.74
C ALA A 233 21.53 5.44 -27.26
N GLY A 234 21.06 4.61 -26.32
CA GLY A 234 20.35 3.36 -26.61
C GLY A 234 18.92 3.58 -27.13
N GLN A 235 18.14 2.50 -27.14
CA GLN A 235 16.73 2.50 -27.52
C GLN A 235 15.83 3.32 -26.58
N LEU A 236 14.64 3.72 -27.04
CA LEU A 236 13.65 4.47 -26.26
C LEU A 236 12.70 3.59 -25.43
N SER A 237 12.54 2.32 -25.81
CA SER A 237 11.67 1.33 -25.15
C SER A 237 12.43 0.52 -24.08
N SER A 238 11.75 0.15 -23.00
CA SER A 238 12.39 -0.43 -21.80
C SER A 238 12.31 -1.95 -21.71
N CYS A 239 11.23 -2.55 -22.22
CA CYS A 239 10.92 -3.94 -21.94
C CYS A 239 10.47 -4.70 -23.19
N PHE A 240 10.82 -5.99 -23.21
CA PHE A 240 10.55 -6.89 -24.32
C PHE A 240 10.03 -8.24 -23.82
N ILE A 241 9.30 -8.96 -24.66
CA ILE A 241 8.90 -10.35 -24.38
C ILE A 241 9.18 -11.22 -25.60
N ASP A 242 9.92 -12.30 -25.37
CA ASP A 242 10.25 -13.31 -26.37
C ASP A 242 9.54 -14.64 -26.08
N THR A 243 9.09 -15.31 -27.14
CA THR A 243 8.54 -16.67 -27.09
C THR A 243 9.46 -17.59 -27.86
N VAL A 244 10.12 -18.50 -27.14
CA VAL A 244 11.17 -19.35 -27.71
C VAL A 244 10.56 -20.54 -28.43
N ASP A 245 10.99 -20.81 -29.66
CA ASP A 245 10.60 -21.99 -30.43
C ASP A 245 11.29 -23.28 -29.91
N ASP A 246 10.67 -24.44 -30.10
CA ASP A 246 11.25 -25.76 -29.72
C ASP A 246 12.23 -26.31 -30.78
N SER A 247 13.20 -25.47 -31.17
CA SER A 247 14.28 -25.79 -32.10
C SER A 247 15.63 -25.28 -31.59
N LEU A 248 16.73 -25.91 -32.01
CA LEU A 248 18.06 -25.49 -31.59
C LEU A 248 18.37 -24.08 -32.11
N GLU A 249 18.04 -23.85 -33.38
CA GLU A 249 18.19 -22.58 -34.07
C GLU A 249 17.36 -21.49 -33.38
N GLY A 250 16.08 -21.76 -33.10
CA GLY A 250 15.21 -20.83 -32.38
C GLY A 250 15.72 -20.46 -30.99
N ILE A 251 16.19 -21.44 -30.20
CA ILE A 251 16.74 -21.19 -28.85
C ILE A 251 17.98 -20.28 -28.91
N PHE A 252 18.91 -20.52 -29.85
CA PHE A 252 20.12 -19.71 -29.98
C PHE A 252 19.87 -18.33 -30.59
N ASP A 253 18.91 -18.23 -31.53
CA ASP A 253 18.44 -16.95 -32.08
C ASP A 253 17.82 -16.09 -30.97
N SER A 254 16.89 -16.65 -30.19
CA SER A 254 16.29 -15.99 -29.02
C SER A 254 17.36 -15.50 -28.04
N ASN A 255 18.34 -16.33 -27.68
CA ASN A 255 19.43 -15.89 -26.79
C ASN A 255 20.27 -14.75 -27.41
N THR A 256 20.45 -14.75 -28.73
CA THR A 256 21.15 -13.66 -29.45
C THR A 256 20.34 -12.36 -29.41
N ASP A 257 19.02 -12.44 -29.61
CA ASP A 257 18.13 -11.28 -29.58
C ASP A 257 18.02 -10.70 -28.16
N VAL A 258 17.90 -11.57 -27.15
CA VAL A 258 17.97 -11.20 -25.73
C VAL A 258 19.29 -10.46 -25.41
N ALA A 259 20.43 -10.97 -25.90
CA ALA A 259 21.73 -10.32 -25.70
C ALA A 259 21.78 -8.93 -26.34
N ARG A 260 21.28 -8.77 -27.58
CA ARG A 260 21.25 -7.47 -28.28
C ARG A 260 20.39 -6.44 -27.54
N LEU A 261 19.23 -6.86 -27.05
CA LEU A 261 18.33 -5.98 -26.29
C LEU A 261 18.88 -5.63 -24.90
N SER A 262 19.49 -6.60 -24.20
CA SER A 262 20.13 -6.38 -22.89
C SER A 262 21.30 -5.40 -23.01
N LYS A 263 22.09 -5.47 -24.09
CA LYS A 263 23.18 -4.53 -24.38
C LYS A 263 22.71 -3.08 -24.44
N MET A 264 21.49 -2.85 -24.94
CA MET A 264 20.85 -1.53 -25.00
C MET A 264 20.05 -1.18 -23.75
N GLY A 265 20.13 -2.02 -22.72
CA GLY A 265 19.52 -1.84 -21.42
C GLY A 265 18.05 -2.23 -21.30
N GLY A 266 17.54 -3.05 -22.24
CA GLY A 266 16.20 -3.61 -22.14
C GLY A 266 16.09 -4.68 -21.05
N GLY A 267 14.96 -4.70 -20.33
CA GLY A 267 14.54 -5.84 -19.51
C GLY A 267 13.73 -6.83 -20.33
N ILE A 268 13.94 -8.13 -20.16
CA ILE A 268 13.35 -9.14 -21.06
C ILE A 268 12.53 -10.18 -20.28
N GLY A 269 11.30 -10.42 -20.71
CA GLY A 269 10.55 -11.63 -20.38
C GLY A 269 10.79 -12.71 -21.44
N VAL A 270 11.05 -13.95 -21.04
CA VAL A 270 11.30 -15.07 -21.97
C VAL A 270 10.39 -16.22 -21.62
N TYR A 271 9.51 -16.58 -22.54
CA TYR A 271 8.62 -17.73 -22.39
C TYR A 271 9.25 -18.99 -22.98
N LEU A 272 9.43 -20.01 -22.13
CA LEU A 272 10.01 -21.31 -22.50
C LEU A 272 8.98 -22.44 -22.52
N GLY A 273 7.69 -22.17 -22.34
CA GLY A 273 6.67 -23.22 -22.27
C GLY A 273 6.46 -24.02 -23.57
N LYS A 274 6.99 -23.53 -24.71
CA LYS A 274 7.03 -24.29 -25.97
C LYS A 274 8.14 -25.34 -26.01
N VAL A 275 9.24 -25.13 -25.28
CA VAL A 275 10.46 -25.97 -25.35
C VAL A 275 10.22 -27.31 -24.67
N ARG A 276 10.67 -28.40 -25.29
CA ARG A 276 10.44 -29.76 -24.79
C ARG A 276 11.08 -30.03 -23.42
N ALA A 277 10.39 -30.83 -22.62
CA ALA A 277 10.84 -31.22 -21.29
C ALA A 277 11.97 -32.27 -21.32
N ARG A 278 12.60 -32.48 -20.15
CA ARG A 278 13.62 -33.51 -19.97
C ARG A 278 13.06 -34.91 -20.27
N GLY A 279 13.86 -35.72 -20.98
CA GLY A 279 13.49 -37.09 -21.35
C GLY A 279 12.66 -37.20 -22.64
N SER A 280 12.21 -36.09 -23.23
CA SER A 280 11.54 -36.09 -24.55
C SER A 280 12.47 -36.60 -25.66
N ASP A 281 11.89 -37.05 -26.78
CA ASP A 281 12.64 -37.51 -27.94
C ASP A 281 13.33 -36.37 -28.73
N ILE A 282 14.51 -36.65 -29.26
CA ILE A 282 15.23 -35.81 -30.22
C ILE A 282 15.48 -36.66 -31.46
N ARG A 283 14.95 -36.23 -32.62
CA ARG A 283 15.02 -36.99 -33.88
C ARG A 283 14.55 -38.44 -33.73
N GLY A 284 13.54 -38.69 -32.88
CA GLY A 284 13.01 -40.03 -32.60
C GLY A 284 13.75 -40.83 -31.52
N HIS A 285 14.90 -40.36 -31.02
CA HIS A 285 15.61 -41.01 -29.93
C HIS A 285 15.02 -40.61 -28.57
N LYS A 286 14.29 -41.52 -27.92
CA LYS A 286 13.64 -41.30 -26.61
C LYS A 286 14.66 -41.07 -25.48
N ASN A 287 14.26 -40.36 -24.42
CA ASN A 287 15.08 -40.09 -23.22
C ASN A 287 16.38 -39.31 -23.48
N THR A 288 16.40 -38.42 -24.47
CA THR A 288 17.61 -37.68 -24.88
C THR A 288 17.58 -36.19 -24.53
N SER A 289 16.41 -35.55 -24.46
CA SER A 289 16.33 -34.13 -24.09
C SER A 289 16.80 -33.87 -22.66
N SER A 290 17.58 -32.81 -22.48
CA SER A 290 18.05 -32.30 -21.20
C SER A 290 17.04 -31.37 -20.50
N GLY A 291 15.94 -31.01 -21.17
CA GLY A 291 14.88 -30.14 -20.65
C GLY A 291 15.21 -28.65 -20.70
N VAL A 292 14.41 -27.82 -20.03
CA VAL A 292 14.52 -26.35 -20.09
C VAL A 292 15.69 -25.78 -19.28
N ILE A 293 16.13 -26.45 -18.23
CA ILE A 293 17.10 -25.92 -17.25
C ILE A 293 18.45 -25.51 -17.90
N PRO A 294 19.09 -26.31 -18.77
CA PRO A 294 20.34 -25.88 -19.42
C PRO A 294 20.19 -24.64 -20.30
N TRP A 295 19.03 -24.47 -20.95
CA TRP A 295 18.74 -23.28 -21.77
C TRP A 295 18.53 -22.04 -20.91
N ILE A 296 17.86 -22.19 -19.76
CA ILE A 296 17.73 -21.12 -18.75
C ILE A 296 19.11 -20.68 -18.25
N ARG A 297 20.05 -21.61 -18.06
CA ARG A 297 21.42 -21.28 -17.66
C ARG A 297 22.18 -20.51 -18.73
N GLN A 298 21.86 -20.72 -20.01
CA GLN A 298 22.41 -19.89 -21.08
C GLN A 298 21.93 -18.44 -20.95
N LEU A 299 20.64 -18.22 -20.71
CA LEU A 299 20.08 -16.89 -20.44
C LEU A 299 20.69 -16.28 -19.17
N ASN A 300 20.92 -17.07 -18.12
CA ASN A 300 21.63 -16.62 -16.92
C ASN A 300 23.03 -16.09 -17.24
N ASN A 301 23.81 -16.85 -18.01
CA ASN A 301 25.14 -16.42 -18.41
C ASN A 301 25.09 -15.19 -19.31
N THR A 302 24.08 -15.07 -20.17
CA THR A 302 23.85 -13.87 -20.99
C THR A 302 23.54 -12.65 -20.11
N ALA A 303 22.68 -12.77 -19.10
CA ALA A 303 22.35 -11.69 -18.16
C ALA A 303 23.58 -11.16 -17.40
N VAL A 304 24.50 -12.08 -17.04
CA VAL A 304 25.77 -11.73 -16.37
C VAL A 304 26.79 -11.14 -17.35
N SER A 305 26.87 -11.68 -18.56
CA SER A 305 27.92 -11.29 -19.53
C SER A 305 27.61 -10.01 -20.29
N VAL A 306 26.32 -9.68 -20.47
CA VAL A 306 25.87 -8.52 -21.23
C VAL A 306 25.28 -7.49 -20.27
N ASP A 307 26.19 -6.80 -19.57
CA ASP A 307 25.86 -5.68 -18.69
C ASP A 307 25.78 -4.34 -19.46
N GLN A 308 25.06 -3.38 -18.90
CA GLN A 308 24.88 -2.04 -19.46
C GLN A 308 26.16 -1.19 -19.27
N LEU A 309 27.25 -1.56 -19.93
CA LEU A 309 28.54 -0.86 -19.84
C LEU A 309 29.01 -0.70 -18.37
N GLY A 310 28.81 -1.73 -17.55
CA GLY A 310 29.17 -1.75 -16.12
C GLY A 310 28.26 -0.94 -15.17
N THR A 311 27.14 -0.37 -15.64
CA THR A 311 26.23 0.43 -14.79
C THR A 311 25.08 -0.38 -14.16
N ARG A 312 24.55 -1.40 -14.86
CA ARG A 312 23.47 -2.28 -14.38
C ARG A 312 23.59 -3.68 -15.01
N LYS A 313 23.40 -4.73 -14.21
CA LYS A 313 23.32 -6.12 -14.70
C LYS A 313 22.11 -6.30 -15.63
N GLY A 314 22.23 -7.17 -16.64
CA GLY A 314 21.09 -7.58 -17.46
C GLY A 314 20.01 -8.24 -16.59
N ALA A 315 18.74 -7.96 -16.87
CA ALA A 315 17.62 -8.47 -16.09
C ALA A 315 16.64 -9.23 -16.99
N ILE A 316 16.52 -10.53 -16.74
CA ILE A 316 15.71 -11.46 -17.53
C ILE A 316 14.75 -12.19 -16.59
N ALA A 317 13.46 -12.21 -16.91
CA ALA A 317 12.48 -13.08 -16.28
C ALA A 317 12.12 -14.22 -17.23
N VAL A 318 12.22 -15.47 -16.76
CA VAL A 318 11.85 -16.65 -17.53
C VAL A 318 10.49 -17.16 -17.05
N TYR A 319 9.58 -17.46 -17.98
CA TYR A 319 8.25 -17.96 -17.69
C TYR A 319 8.06 -19.40 -18.16
N LEU A 320 7.39 -20.20 -17.32
CA LEU A 320 7.07 -21.60 -17.61
C LEU A 320 5.67 -21.96 -17.11
N ASP A 321 4.98 -22.82 -17.85
CA ASP A 321 3.65 -23.30 -17.47
C ASP A 321 3.69 -24.24 -16.27
N VAL A 322 2.71 -24.10 -15.37
CA VAL A 322 2.61 -24.94 -14.17
C VAL A 322 2.34 -26.42 -14.48
N PHE A 323 1.85 -26.72 -15.68
CA PHE A 323 1.66 -28.08 -16.21
C PHE A 323 2.85 -28.61 -17.01
N HIS A 324 3.97 -27.88 -17.07
CA HIS A 324 5.18 -28.35 -17.75
C HIS A 324 5.91 -29.42 -16.91
N LYS A 325 6.38 -30.51 -17.54
CA LYS A 325 7.11 -31.61 -16.84
C LYS A 325 8.32 -31.17 -16.03
N ASP A 326 9.00 -30.10 -16.46
CA ASP A 326 10.18 -29.56 -15.76
C ASP A 326 9.83 -28.55 -14.65
N ILE A 327 8.55 -28.29 -14.34
CA ILE A 327 8.13 -27.24 -13.38
C ILE A 327 8.78 -27.39 -12.00
N LEU A 328 8.94 -28.62 -11.52
CA LEU A 328 9.51 -28.89 -10.20
C LEU A 328 10.99 -28.49 -10.10
N ALA A 329 11.77 -28.73 -11.16
CA ALA A 329 13.16 -28.30 -11.22
C ALA A 329 13.28 -26.79 -11.47
N PHE A 330 12.33 -26.22 -12.22
CA PHE A 330 12.24 -24.79 -12.46
C PHE A 330 12.01 -23.99 -11.18
N LEU A 331 11.13 -24.46 -10.28
CA LEU A 331 10.87 -23.82 -8.98
C LEU A 331 12.08 -23.85 -8.03
N ASP A 332 13.03 -24.75 -8.26
CA ASP A 332 14.26 -24.86 -7.47
C ASP A 332 15.42 -23.99 -7.99
N LEU A 333 15.27 -23.30 -9.12
CA LEU A 333 16.38 -22.65 -9.86
C LEU A 333 17.23 -21.70 -9.03
N LYS A 334 16.60 -20.98 -8.08
CA LYS A 334 17.25 -19.97 -7.25
C LYS A 334 17.53 -20.44 -5.82
N LEU A 335 17.16 -21.67 -5.46
CA LEU A 335 17.41 -22.19 -4.12
C LEU A 335 18.93 -22.34 -3.90
N ASN A 336 19.40 -21.88 -2.73
CA ASN A 336 20.83 -21.87 -2.40
C ASN A 336 21.46 -23.26 -2.26
N ASN A 337 20.65 -24.29 -2.04
CA ASN A 337 21.12 -25.66 -1.83
C ASN A 337 20.79 -26.55 -3.04
N GLY A 338 21.72 -27.41 -3.45
CA GLY A 338 21.52 -28.44 -4.49
C GLY A 338 22.66 -28.51 -5.50
N ASP A 339 22.43 -29.18 -6.64
CA ASP A 339 23.41 -29.26 -7.73
C ASP A 339 23.46 -27.92 -8.49
N GLU A 340 24.62 -27.26 -8.44
CA GLU A 340 24.91 -26.00 -9.14
C GLU A 340 24.60 -26.07 -10.64
N ARG A 341 24.70 -27.26 -11.25
CA ARG A 341 24.38 -27.44 -12.66
C ARG A 341 22.90 -27.23 -12.99
N MET A 342 22.05 -27.26 -11.97
CA MET A 342 20.60 -27.08 -12.02
C MET A 342 20.16 -25.74 -11.41
N ARG A 343 21.06 -24.75 -11.30
CA ARG A 343 20.80 -23.43 -10.73
C ARG A 343 21.00 -22.30 -11.73
N ALA A 344 20.27 -21.21 -11.53
CA ALA A 344 20.33 -19.97 -12.30
C ALA A 344 19.94 -18.78 -11.40
N HIS A 345 20.92 -18.19 -10.71
CA HIS A 345 20.69 -17.17 -9.67
C HIS A 345 20.47 -15.75 -10.21
N ASP A 346 20.96 -15.44 -11.40
CA ASP A 346 20.93 -14.09 -12.00
C ASP A 346 19.71 -13.85 -12.92
N VAL A 347 18.82 -14.83 -13.04
CA VAL A 347 17.51 -14.67 -13.70
C VAL A 347 16.39 -14.62 -12.68
N PHE A 348 15.27 -14.01 -13.05
CA PHE A 348 13.99 -14.13 -12.36
C PHE A 348 13.18 -15.25 -13.01
N HIS A 349 12.28 -15.86 -12.25
CA HIS A 349 11.39 -16.89 -12.77
C HIS A 349 9.93 -16.54 -12.49
N GLY A 350 9.04 -16.89 -13.40
CA GLY A 350 7.61 -16.71 -13.31
C GLY A 350 6.87 -17.97 -13.74
N ILE A 351 5.71 -18.21 -13.16
CA ILE A 351 4.86 -19.36 -13.49
C ILE A 351 3.56 -18.91 -14.15
N CYS A 352 3.17 -19.60 -15.22
CA CYS A 352 1.91 -19.36 -15.91
C CYS A 352 0.84 -20.33 -15.37
N LEU A 353 -0.23 -19.76 -14.82
CA LEU A 353 -1.25 -20.44 -14.03
C LEU A 353 -2.61 -20.35 -14.75
N PRO A 354 -3.19 -21.48 -15.17
CA PRO A 354 -4.60 -21.56 -15.52
C PRO A 354 -5.48 -21.61 -14.26
N ASP A 355 -6.72 -21.15 -14.36
CA ASP A 355 -7.71 -21.13 -13.27
C ASP A 355 -7.91 -22.55 -12.71
N LEU A 356 -7.96 -23.56 -13.60
CA LEU A 356 -8.08 -24.97 -13.24
C LEU A 356 -7.00 -25.45 -12.25
N PHE A 357 -5.75 -24.94 -12.34
CA PHE A 357 -4.72 -25.33 -11.38
C PHE A 357 -5.07 -24.85 -9.97
N MET A 358 -5.56 -23.60 -9.84
CA MET A 358 -5.97 -23.04 -8.57
C MET A 358 -7.19 -23.77 -7.99
N GLU A 359 -8.16 -24.13 -8.84
CA GLU A 359 -9.29 -24.99 -8.47
C GLU A 359 -8.81 -26.37 -7.92
N ARG A 360 -7.79 -26.97 -8.55
CA ARG A 360 -7.19 -28.23 -8.10
C ARG A 360 -6.40 -28.09 -6.80
N VAL A 361 -5.73 -26.95 -6.58
CA VAL A 361 -5.08 -26.65 -5.29
C VAL A 361 -6.12 -26.57 -4.18
N ALA A 362 -7.21 -25.81 -4.39
CA ALA A 362 -8.27 -25.62 -3.40
C ALA A 362 -8.98 -26.93 -3.04
N SER A 363 -9.27 -27.76 -4.05
CA SER A 363 -9.90 -29.08 -3.88
C SER A 363 -8.95 -30.19 -3.43
N ARG A 364 -7.65 -29.91 -3.24
CA ARG A 364 -6.59 -30.90 -2.97
C ARG A 364 -6.54 -32.04 -4.01
N GLY A 365 -6.85 -31.70 -5.26
CA GLY A 365 -6.86 -32.63 -6.38
C GLY A 365 -5.48 -32.96 -6.93
N GLU A 366 -5.46 -33.94 -7.83
CA GLU A 366 -4.30 -34.30 -8.64
C GLU A 366 -4.05 -33.28 -9.76
N TRP A 367 -2.78 -33.16 -10.15
CA TRP A 367 -2.30 -32.35 -11.26
C TRP A 367 -1.27 -33.14 -12.08
N SER A 368 -1.54 -33.29 -13.38
CA SER A 368 -0.67 -33.92 -14.35
C SER A 368 0.21 -32.91 -15.10
N LEU A 369 1.47 -33.30 -15.28
CA LEU A 369 2.51 -32.55 -15.98
C LEU A 369 2.85 -33.19 -17.31
N PHE A 370 2.98 -32.39 -18.36
CA PHE A 370 3.16 -32.82 -19.74
C PHE A 370 4.41 -32.22 -20.40
N CYS A 371 4.91 -32.89 -21.44
CA CYS A 371 5.92 -32.33 -22.34
C CYS A 371 5.19 -31.66 -23.51
N PRO A 372 5.43 -30.37 -23.82
CA PRO A 372 4.74 -29.68 -24.91
C PRO A 372 4.99 -30.35 -26.28
N HIS A 373 6.21 -30.83 -26.52
CA HIS A 373 6.58 -31.55 -27.74
C HIS A 373 5.81 -32.87 -27.92
N GLU A 374 5.74 -33.69 -26.86
CA GLU A 374 4.99 -34.95 -26.90
C GLU A 374 3.49 -34.70 -27.08
N THR A 375 2.96 -33.66 -26.43
CA THR A 375 1.55 -33.26 -26.53
C THR A 375 1.19 -32.91 -27.98
N LYS A 376 1.96 -32.02 -28.63
CA LYS A 376 1.76 -31.64 -30.04
C LYS A 376 1.80 -32.84 -30.99
N LYS A 377 2.71 -33.79 -30.73
CA LYS A 377 2.90 -34.97 -31.57
C LYS A 377 1.80 -36.02 -31.40
N VAL A 378 1.29 -36.19 -30.18
CA VAL A 378 0.36 -37.28 -29.83
C VAL A 378 -1.10 -36.86 -29.94
N MET A 379 -1.43 -35.65 -29.49
CA MET A 379 -2.83 -35.20 -29.42
C MET A 379 -3.41 -34.83 -30.79
N GLY A 380 -2.56 -34.45 -31.74
CA GLY A 380 -2.98 -34.14 -33.11
C GLY A 380 -3.80 -32.86 -33.26
N TRP A 381 -3.89 -32.04 -32.20
CA TRP A 381 -4.55 -30.74 -32.25
C TRP A 381 -3.84 -29.79 -33.22
N LYS A 382 -4.62 -29.03 -33.98
CA LYS A 382 -4.09 -28.08 -34.97
C LYS A 382 -4.93 -26.81 -35.01
N ASP A 383 -4.30 -25.70 -35.36
CA ASP A 383 -5.02 -24.48 -35.71
C ASP A 383 -5.61 -24.55 -37.13
N GLU A 384 -6.29 -23.48 -37.53
CA GLU A 384 -6.89 -23.31 -38.87
C GLU A 384 -5.87 -23.41 -40.02
N ASN A 385 -4.59 -23.12 -39.75
CA ASN A 385 -3.50 -23.19 -40.71
C ASN A 385 -2.76 -24.55 -40.68
N GLY A 386 -3.25 -25.50 -39.87
CA GLY A 386 -2.67 -26.83 -39.73
C GLY A 386 -1.42 -26.89 -38.83
N ARG A 387 -1.08 -25.81 -38.12
CA ARG A 387 0.03 -25.77 -37.16
C ARG A 387 -0.30 -26.65 -35.95
N PRO A 388 0.61 -27.53 -35.49
CA PRO A 388 0.38 -28.32 -34.28
C PRO A 388 0.23 -27.45 -33.03
N LEU A 389 -0.79 -27.75 -32.22
CA LEU A 389 -1.09 -27.07 -30.96
C LEU A 389 -0.75 -27.98 -29.76
N GLY A 390 -0.19 -27.37 -28.72
CA GLY A 390 0.02 -28.01 -27.42
C GLY A 390 -0.99 -27.49 -26.38
N LEU A 391 -0.94 -28.03 -25.16
CA LEU A 391 -1.78 -27.55 -24.05
C LEU A 391 -1.57 -26.07 -23.79
N GLU A 392 -0.34 -25.59 -24.02
CA GLU A 392 0.00 -24.22 -23.79
C GLU A 392 -0.63 -23.23 -24.79
N ASP A 393 -1.21 -23.72 -25.89
CA ASP A 393 -1.95 -22.89 -26.86
C ASP A 393 -3.43 -22.68 -26.49
N PHE A 394 -3.88 -23.16 -25.32
CA PHE A 394 -5.25 -23.02 -24.84
C PHE A 394 -5.32 -22.26 -23.51
N TYR A 395 -6.46 -21.61 -23.28
CA TYR A 395 -6.88 -20.99 -22.02
C TYR A 395 -8.38 -21.25 -21.82
N ASP A 396 -8.90 -20.92 -20.63
CA ASP A 396 -10.35 -20.97 -20.39
C ASP A 396 -11.01 -19.63 -20.74
N GLU A 397 -11.87 -19.64 -21.77
CA GLU A 397 -12.57 -18.45 -22.27
C GLU A 397 -13.61 -17.89 -21.28
N SER A 398 -14.04 -18.67 -20.30
CA SER A 398 -14.95 -18.27 -19.23
C SER A 398 -14.50 -18.84 -17.88
N VAL A 399 -14.95 -18.25 -16.77
CA VAL A 399 -14.63 -18.76 -15.44
C VAL A 399 -15.35 -20.09 -15.23
N GLY A 400 -14.62 -21.15 -14.89
CA GLY A 400 -15.22 -22.46 -14.66
C GLY A 400 -15.52 -23.28 -15.94
N GLU A 401 -15.29 -22.73 -17.13
CA GLU A 401 -15.51 -23.42 -18.41
C GLU A 401 -14.59 -22.90 -19.52
N GLY A 402 -14.02 -23.80 -20.32
CA GLY A 402 -13.24 -23.37 -21.50
C GLY A 402 -12.44 -24.48 -22.17
N ALA A 403 -11.71 -24.09 -23.22
CA ALA A 403 -10.94 -25.00 -24.05
C ALA A 403 -9.78 -25.64 -23.29
N PHE A 404 -9.05 -24.88 -22.45
CA PHE A 404 -7.91 -25.41 -21.71
C PHE A 404 -8.30 -26.60 -20.84
N ARG A 405 -9.34 -26.47 -20.00
CA ARG A 405 -9.76 -27.58 -19.13
C ARG A 405 -10.21 -28.82 -19.90
N GLN A 406 -10.91 -28.65 -21.03
CA GLN A 406 -11.31 -29.76 -21.89
C GLN A 406 -10.09 -30.48 -22.48
N LYS A 407 -9.14 -29.71 -23.04
CA LYS A 407 -7.90 -30.23 -23.63
C LYS A 407 -6.99 -30.85 -22.59
N TYR A 408 -6.96 -30.30 -21.38
CA TYR A 408 -6.24 -30.84 -20.25
C TYR A 408 -6.78 -32.22 -19.86
N GLU A 409 -8.09 -32.38 -19.72
CA GLU A 409 -8.71 -33.68 -19.45
C GLU A 409 -8.54 -34.67 -20.60
N GLU A 410 -8.60 -34.23 -21.87
CA GLU A 410 -8.25 -35.07 -23.03
C GLU A 410 -6.81 -35.60 -22.91
N ALA A 411 -5.84 -34.74 -22.57
CA ALA A 411 -4.44 -35.12 -22.39
C ALA A 411 -4.23 -36.06 -21.18
N VAL A 412 -4.92 -35.80 -20.06
CA VAL A 412 -4.93 -36.68 -18.88
C VAL A 412 -5.53 -38.05 -19.21
N ASN A 413 -6.53 -38.13 -20.07
CA ASN A 413 -7.16 -39.41 -20.42
C ASN A 413 -6.49 -40.13 -21.60
N HIS A 414 -5.54 -39.49 -22.29
CA HIS A 414 -4.89 -40.06 -23.45
C HIS A 414 -3.93 -41.21 -23.07
N PRO A 415 -4.12 -42.45 -23.58
CA PRO A 415 -3.39 -43.63 -23.11
C PRO A 415 -1.91 -43.67 -23.52
N LEU A 416 -1.53 -42.92 -24.57
CA LEU A 416 -0.16 -42.90 -25.10
C LEU A 416 0.65 -41.66 -24.67
N LEU A 417 0.01 -40.67 -24.03
CA LEU A 417 0.71 -39.44 -23.65
C LEU A 417 1.40 -39.65 -22.30
N SER A 418 2.73 -39.54 -22.30
CA SER A 418 3.52 -39.63 -21.07
C SER A 418 3.23 -38.44 -20.17
N ARG A 419 2.99 -38.69 -18.88
CA ARG A 419 2.70 -37.66 -17.87
C ARG A 419 3.32 -37.98 -16.51
N ILE A 420 3.47 -36.95 -15.67
CA ILE A 420 3.79 -37.10 -14.25
C ILE A 420 2.61 -36.52 -13.47
N THR A 421 1.94 -37.32 -12.65
CA THR A 421 0.85 -36.85 -11.79
C THR A 421 1.34 -36.65 -10.36
N VAL A 422 1.03 -35.49 -9.79
CA VAL A 422 1.35 -35.10 -8.41
C VAL A 422 0.13 -34.45 -7.77
N GLN A 423 0.14 -34.25 -6.45
CA GLN A 423 -0.87 -33.42 -5.81
C GLN A 423 -0.64 -31.94 -6.14
N ALA A 424 -1.67 -31.22 -6.57
CA ALA A 424 -1.54 -29.81 -6.97
C ALA A 424 -0.97 -28.94 -5.83
N ILE A 425 -1.37 -29.24 -4.59
CA ILE A 425 -0.88 -28.56 -3.38
C ILE A 425 0.64 -28.70 -3.19
N ASP A 426 1.27 -29.77 -3.68
CA ASP A 426 2.72 -29.96 -3.50
C ASP A 426 3.53 -29.05 -4.41
N ILE A 427 3.01 -28.73 -5.61
CA ILE A 427 3.58 -27.67 -6.45
C ILE A 427 3.41 -26.32 -5.76
N MET A 428 2.22 -26.03 -5.22
CA MET A 428 1.95 -24.75 -4.56
C MET A 428 2.83 -24.53 -3.32
N LYS A 429 3.05 -25.56 -2.48
CA LYS A 429 4.00 -25.47 -1.35
C LYS A 429 5.40 -25.10 -1.83
N ARG A 430 5.82 -25.62 -2.98
CA ARG A 430 7.15 -25.35 -3.55
C ARG A 430 7.24 -23.93 -4.11
N VAL A 431 6.15 -23.42 -4.70
CA VAL A 431 6.00 -22.01 -5.09
C VAL A 431 6.16 -21.10 -3.88
N MET A 432 5.39 -21.35 -2.80
CA MET A 432 5.45 -20.56 -1.56
C MET A 432 6.85 -20.57 -0.93
N LYS A 433 7.52 -21.73 -0.91
CA LYS A 433 8.89 -21.84 -0.41
C LYS A 433 9.88 -21.00 -1.24
N SER A 434 9.79 -21.08 -2.57
CA SER A 434 10.62 -20.29 -3.48
C SER A 434 10.38 -18.78 -3.26
N GLN A 435 9.12 -18.34 -3.18
CA GLN A 435 8.77 -16.93 -2.93
C GLN A 435 9.29 -16.42 -1.59
N LEU A 436 9.19 -17.24 -0.53
CA LEU A 436 9.71 -16.89 0.79
C LEU A 436 11.24 -16.73 0.78
N GLU A 437 11.95 -17.61 0.07
CA GLU A 437 13.42 -17.60 0.04
C GLU A 437 14.01 -16.57 -0.93
N THR A 438 13.36 -16.30 -2.07
CA THR A 438 13.95 -15.55 -3.18
C THR A 438 13.07 -14.45 -3.78
N GLY A 439 11.83 -14.28 -3.30
CA GLY A 439 10.85 -13.33 -3.85
C GLY A 439 10.24 -13.75 -5.20
N THR A 440 10.56 -14.95 -5.71
CA THR A 440 10.08 -15.50 -6.99
C THR A 440 9.73 -16.98 -6.81
N PRO A 441 8.83 -17.59 -7.61
CA PRO A 441 8.35 -17.12 -8.89
C PRO A 441 7.31 -16.00 -8.82
N TYR A 442 7.26 -15.19 -9.88
CA TYR A 442 6.11 -14.37 -10.20
C TYR A 442 4.90 -15.24 -10.58
N MET A 443 3.68 -14.75 -10.36
CA MET A 443 2.45 -15.45 -10.70
C MET A 443 1.76 -14.77 -11.87
N PHE A 444 1.63 -15.46 -13.00
CA PHE A 444 0.94 -14.98 -14.19
C PHE A 444 -0.36 -15.78 -14.38
N TYR A 445 -1.51 -15.16 -14.17
CA TYR A 445 -2.83 -15.78 -14.30
C TYR A 445 -3.30 -15.76 -15.75
N ARG A 446 -2.94 -16.81 -16.48
CA ARG A 446 -3.09 -16.91 -17.94
C ARG A 446 -4.52 -16.70 -18.42
N ASP A 447 -5.49 -17.34 -17.78
CA ASP A 447 -6.87 -17.32 -18.27
C ASP A 447 -7.48 -15.94 -18.08
N THR A 448 -7.26 -15.32 -16.91
CA THR A 448 -7.68 -13.93 -16.64
C THR A 448 -7.09 -12.94 -17.64
N VAL A 449 -5.80 -13.07 -17.95
CA VAL A 449 -5.11 -12.22 -18.91
C VAL A 449 -5.68 -12.39 -20.33
N ASN A 450 -5.89 -13.62 -20.79
CA ASN A 450 -6.39 -13.88 -22.14
C ASN A 450 -7.88 -13.54 -22.30
N ARG A 451 -8.72 -13.72 -21.28
CA ARG A 451 -10.11 -13.22 -21.29
C ARG A 451 -10.18 -11.70 -21.44
N SER A 452 -9.18 -10.99 -20.93
CA SER A 452 -9.06 -9.53 -20.96
C SER A 452 -8.29 -9.00 -22.17
N ASN A 453 -7.82 -9.87 -23.07
CA ASN A 453 -6.99 -9.51 -24.21
C ASN A 453 -7.83 -8.87 -25.33
N PRO A 454 -7.65 -7.57 -25.63
CA PRO A 454 -8.45 -6.89 -26.64
C PRO A 454 -8.14 -7.33 -28.08
N ASN A 455 -7.11 -8.16 -28.28
CA ASN A 455 -6.66 -8.64 -29.58
C ASN A 455 -6.61 -10.18 -29.63
N SER A 456 -7.48 -10.86 -28.89
CA SER A 456 -7.59 -12.32 -28.84
C SER A 456 -7.83 -12.97 -30.22
N ALA A 457 -8.43 -12.27 -31.17
CA ALA A 457 -8.61 -12.74 -32.54
C ALA A 457 -7.30 -12.91 -33.34
N HIS A 458 -6.21 -12.27 -32.91
CA HIS A 458 -4.92 -12.29 -33.61
C HIS A 458 -3.84 -13.10 -32.90
N GLY A 459 -4.10 -13.60 -31.70
CA GLY A 459 -3.09 -14.33 -30.92
C GLY A 459 -3.45 -14.49 -29.45
N MET A 460 -2.48 -14.99 -28.70
CA MET A 460 -2.61 -15.33 -27.28
C MET A 460 -1.44 -14.74 -26.48
N VAL A 461 -1.69 -14.42 -25.22
CA VAL A 461 -0.68 -14.00 -24.25
C VAL A 461 -0.19 -15.22 -23.46
N TYR A 462 1.09 -15.57 -23.59
CA TYR A 462 1.66 -16.76 -22.92
C TYR A 462 2.34 -16.44 -21.59
N SER A 463 2.87 -15.23 -21.45
CA SER A 463 3.67 -14.78 -20.31
C SER A 463 3.66 -13.26 -20.19
N SER A 464 4.37 -12.70 -19.21
CA SER A 464 4.59 -11.25 -19.11
C SER A 464 6.07 -10.88 -19.35
N ASN A 465 6.36 -9.59 -19.34
CA ASN A 465 7.71 -9.05 -19.29
C ASN A 465 8.40 -9.25 -17.93
N LEU A 466 9.58 -8.65 -17.76
CA LEU A 466 10.38 -8.66 -16.52
C LEU A 466 9.60 -8.25 -15.26
N CYS A 467 8.74 -7.24 -15.35
CA CYS A 467 8.09 -6.61 -14.20
C CYS A 467 6.59 -6.97 -14.07
N THR A 468 6.12 -7.96 -14.85
CA THR A 468 4.76 -8.54 -14.75
C THR A 468 3.58 -7.64 -15.14
N GLU A 469 3.81 -6.50 -15.79
CA GLU A 469 2.76 -5.53 -16.15
C GLU A 469 2.31 -5.57 -17.63
N ILE A 470 3.03 -6.28 -18.51
CA ILE A 470 2.80 -6.25 -19.96
C ILE A 470 2.18 -7.54 -20.49
N MET A 471 0.96 -7.40 -21.02
CA MET A 471 0.10 -8.51 -21.43
C MET A 471 -0.30 -8.40 -22.92
N GLN A 472 0.66 -8.64 -23.82
CA GLN A 472 0.46 -8.55 -25.27
C GLN A 472 0.59 -9.92 -25.96
N ASN A 473 0.00 -10.06 -27.15
CA ASN A 473 0.08 -11.27 -27.97
C ASN A 473 1.53 -11.67 -28.25
N GLN A 474 1.82 -12.97 -28.20
CA GLN A 474 3.16 -13.52 -28.37
C GLN A 474 3.14 -14.71 -29.32
N SER A 475 4.16 -14.83 -30.14
CA SER A 475 4.38 -16.02 -30.96
C SER A 475 5.86 -16.15 -31.32
N ALA A 476 6.33 -17.38 -31.50
CA ALA A 476 7.73 -17.63 -31.78
C ALA A 476 8.10 -17.23 -33.22
N THR A 477 9.28 -16.64 -33.38
CA THR A 477 9.90 -16.47 -34.71
C THR A 477 10.47 -17.82 -35.16
N VAL A 478 10.15 -18.23 -36.38
CA VAL A 478 10.55 -19.55 -36.91
C VAL A 478 11.48 -19.37 -38.11
N VAL A 479 12.57 -20.14 -38.13
CA VAL A 479 13.47 -20.22 -39.29
C VAL A 479 12.82 -21.13 -40.34
N GLU A 480 12.54 -20.59 -41.52
CA GLU A 480 11.89 -21.33 -42.61
C GLU A 480 12.93 -22.05 -43.49
N LYS A 481 14.00 -21.34 -43.86
CA LYS A 481 14.99 -21.86 -44.81
C LYS A 481 16.35 -21.19 -44.62
N GLU A 482 17.41 -21.98 -44.80
CA GLU A 482 18.78 -21.51 -44.95
C GLU A 482 19.32 -21.97 -46.32
N GLU A 483 19.77 -21.03 -47.14
CA GLU A 483 20.25 -21.35 -48.49
C GLU A 483 21.44 -20.50 -48.95
N LEU A 484 22.21 -21.04 -49.90
CA LEU A 484 23.29 -20.32 -50.56
C LEU A 484 22.74 -19.58 -51.78
N VAL A 485 22.78 -18.24 -51.76
CA VAL A 485 22.36 -17.38 -52.87
C VAL A 485 23.57 -16.67 -53.44
N THR A 486 23.83 -16.85 -54.74
CA THR A 486 24.85 -16.08 -55.46
C THR A 486 24.23 -14.80 -56.01
N LYS A 487 24.61 -13.66 -55.46
CA LYS A 487 24.22 -12.33 -55.95
C LYS A 487 25.48 -11.49 -56.17
N ASP A 488 25.55 -10.80 -57.30
CA ASP A 488 26.70 -9.96 -57.69
C ASP A 488 28.04 -10.72 -57.72
N GLY A 489 28.03 -12.00 -58.13
CA GLY A 489 29.22 -12.85 -58.21
C GLY A 489 29.75 -13.37 -56.86
N GLN A 490 29.07 -13.06 -55.75
CA GLN A 490 29.43 -13.54 -54.41
C GLN A 490 28.35 -14.49 -53.88
N THR A 491 28.76 -15.68 -53.45
CA THR A 491 27.87 -16.61 -52.73
C THR A 491 27.67 -16.13 -51.29
N ARG A 492 26.41 -16.00 -50.87
CA ARG A 492 26.01 -15.56 -49.52
C ARG A 492 25.11 -16.63 -48.89
N ILE A 493 25.18 -16.77 -47.57
CA ILE A 493 24.20 -17.55 -46.80
C ILE A 493 23.01 -16.62 -46.52
N VAL A 494 21.81 -17.06 -46.90
CA VAL A 494 20.56 -16.34 -46.66
C VAL A 494 19.70 -17.20 -45.74
N ILE A 495 19.30 -16.62 -44.61
CA ILE A 495 18.39 -17.24 -43.65
C ILE A 495 17.04 -16.50 -43.75
N SER A 496 16.01 -17.21 -44.16
CA SER A 496 14.63 -16.72 -44.20
C SER A 496 13.91 -17.10 -42.90
N LYS A 497 13.32 -16.10 -42.24
CA LYS A 497 12.55 -16.28 -41.00
C LYS A 497 11.14 -15.73 -41.15
N VAL A 498 10.16 -16.40 -40.56
CA VAL A 498 8.81 -15.88 -40.37
C VAL A 498 8.75 -15.22 -38.99
N PRO A 499 8.55 -13.89 -38.91
CA PRO A 499 8.55 -13.20 -37.62
C PRO A 499 7.32 -13.61 -36.80
N GLY A 500 7.57 -13.96 -35.54
CA GLY A 500 6.53 -14.06 -34.53
C GLY A 500 6.27 -12.72 -33.84
N ASP A 501 5.33 -12.71 -32.91
CA ASP A 501 5.02 -11.54 -32.09
C ASP A 501 6.03 -11.41 -30.96
N PHE A 502 6.99 -10.52 -31.16
CA PHE A 502 8.02 -10.17 -30.20
C PHE A 502 7.66 -8.83 -29.56
N VAL A 503 7.22 -8.89 -28.30
CA VAL A 503 6.55 -7.76 -27.65
C VAL A 503 7.53 -6.62 -27.36
N VAL A 504 7.06 -5.39 -27.54
CA VAL A 504 7.77 -4.15 -27.18
C VAL A 504 6.90 -3.32 -26.25
N CYS A 505 7.53 -2.72 -25.25
CA CYS A 505 6.86 -1.89 -24.27
C CYS A 505 7.28 -0.41 -24.37
N ASN A 506 6.32 0.44 -24.74
CA ASN A 506 6.48 1.90 -24.83
C ASN A 506 5.74 2.55 -23.66
N LEU A 507 6.49 3.14 -22.71
CA LEU A 507 5.94 3.57 -21.41
C LEU A 507 6.17 5.04 -21.11
N ASN A 508 5.19 5.63 -20.42
CA ASN A 508 5.30 6.85 -19.63
C ASN A 508 4.30 6.76 -18.48
N SER A 509 4.32 7.69 -17.54
CA SER A 509 3.43 7.62 -16.40
C SER A 509 2.96 8.99 -15.92
N ILE A 510 1.68 9.05 -15.55
CA ILE A 510 1.05 10.22 -14.91
C ILE A 510 1.52 10.32 -13.46
N HIS A 511 1.86 11.53 -13.02
CA HIS A 511 2.04 11.86 -11.61
C HIS A 511 0.68 12.17 -10.99
N LEU A 512 0.06 11.19 -10.31
CA LEU A 512 -1.30 11.33 -9.80
C LEU A 512 -1.44 12.48 -8.78
N ALA A 513 -0.55 12.53 -7.80
CA ALA A 513 -0.55 13.55 -6.74
C ALA A 513 -0.38 15.01 -7.23
N ARG A 514 0.03 15.22 -8.49
CA ARG A 514 0.04 16.54 -9.13
C ARG A 514 -1.07 16.72 -10.16
N ALA A 515 -1.21 15.75 -11.06
CA ALA A 515 -2.09 15.88 -12.21
C ALA A 515 -3.57 15.87 -11.83
N VAL A 516 -3.94 15.14 -10.76
CA VAL A 516 -5.32 15.07 -10.27
C VAL A 516 -5.69 16.35 -9.53
N PRO A 517 -4.95 16.83 -8.50
CA PRO A 517 -5.34 18.06 -7.79
C PRO A 517 -5.30 19.32 -8.66
N HIS A 518 -4.44 19.33 -9.70
CA HIS A 518 -4.39 20.45 -10.66
C HIS A 518 -5.45 20.35 -11.78
N ASP A 519 -6.22 19.25 -11.82
CA ASP A 519 -7.26 18.96 -12.82
C ASP A 519 -6.78 19.10 -14.27
N VAL A 520 -5.62 18.51 -14.57
CA VAL A 520 -4.98 18.61 -15.90
C VAL A 520 -5.07 17.34 -16.74
N LEU A 521 -5.72 16.28 -16.24
CA LEU A 521 -5.76 14.96 -16.91
C LEU A 521 -6.28 15.05 -18.36
N GLU A 522 -7.32 15.85 -18.62
CA GLU A 522 -7.91 15.97 -19.96
C GLU A 522 -6.97 16.59 -20.99
N ARG A 523 -6.10 17.51 -20.56
CA ARG A 523 -5.05 18.11 -21.41
C ARG A 523 -3.81 17.22 -21.49
N LEU A 524 -3.48 16.55 -20.38
CA LEU A 524 -2.26 15.76 -20.20
C LEU A 524 -2.29 14.42 -20.96
N VAL A 525 -3.40 13.68 -20.89
CA VAL A 525 -3.48 12.34 -21.49
C VAL A 525 -3.32 12.36 -23.02
N PRO A 526 -3.95 13.27 -23.78
CA PRO A 526 -3.78 13.32 -25.24
C PRO A 526 -2.33 13.50 -25.70
N ILE A 527 -1.58 14.40 -25.06
CA ILE A 527 -0.18 14.63 -25.43
C ILE A 527 0.70 13.44 -25.05
N GLN A 528 0.45 12.80 -23.90
CA GLN A 528 1.18 11.59 -23.51
C GLN A 528 0.96 10.41 -24.46
N VAL A 529 -0.29 10.17 -24.89
CA VAL A 529 -0.60 9.11 -25.86
C VAL A 529 0.13 9.37 -27.19
N ARG A 530 0.15 10.61 -27.66
CA ARG A 530 0.91 10.98 -28.86
C ARG A 530 2.42 10.80 -28.68
N MET A 531 2.98 11.19 -27.53
CA MET A 531 4.40 10.94 -27.23
C MET A 531 4.74 9.45 -27.31
N LEU A 532 3.89 8.59 -26.74
CA LEU A 532 4.08 7.13 -26.81
C LEU A 532 3.95 6.59 -28.24
N ASP A 533 2.95 7.06 -29.00
CA ASP A 533 2.77 6.64 -30.38
C ASP A 533 3.96 7.02 -31.25
N ASN A 534 4.53 8.22 -31.05
CA ASN A 534 5.70 8.68 -31.79
C ASN A 534 6.96 7.88 -31.44
N VAL A 535 7.10 7.40 -30.20
CA VAL A 535 8.22 6.53 -29.82
C VAL A 535 8.27 5.28 -30.70
N ILE A 536 7.12 4.74 -31.13
CA ILE A 536 7.06 3.54 -31.99
C ILE A 536 7.77 3.76 -33.32
N ASP A 537 7.56 4.93 -33.93
CA ASP A 537 8.11 5.26 -35.26
C ASP A 537 9.56 5.77 -35.19
N ILE A 538 9.93 6.42 -34.07
CA ILE A 538 11.26 7.01 -33.87
C ILE A 538 12.27 5.98 -33.34
N ASN A 539 11.82 5.00 -32.56
CA ASN A 539 12.73 4.09 -31.87
C ASN A 539 13.42 3.12 -32.85
N ASN A 540 14.73 2.97 -32.72
CA ASN A 540 15.52 2.03 -33.51
C ASN A 540 15.84 0.78 -32.68
N ILE A 541 15.07 -0.29 -32.87
CA ILE A 541 15.24 -1.57 -32.14
C ILE A 541 16.10 -2.52 -32.99
N GLU A 542 17.22 -3.03 -32.48
CA GLU A 542 18.13 -3.90 -33.27
C GLU A 542 17.51 -5.24 -33.71
N VAL A 543 16.41 -5.65 -33.07
CA VAL A 543 15.69 -6.91 -33.31
C VAL A 543 14.50 -6.65 -34.23
N LEU A 544 14.55 -7.19 -35.46
CA LEU A 544 13.59 -6.87 -36.53
C LEU A 544 12.17 -7.36 -36.26
N GLN A 545 12.01 -8.54 -35.67
CA GLN A 545 10.67 -9.03 -35.28
C GLN A 545 10.02 -8.13 -34.23
N ALA A 546 10.82 -7.54 -33.32
CA ALA A 546 10.32 -6.57 -32.34
C ALA A 546 9.84 -5.28 -33.02
N GLN A 547 10.60 -4.76 -33.99
CA GLN A 547 10.17 -3.62 -34.82
C GLN A 547 8.86 -3.93 -35.56
N TYR A 548 8.77 -5.13 -36.16
CA TYR A 548 7.59 -5.57 -36.88
C TYR A 548 6.37 -5.61 -35.95
N THR A 549 6.42 -6.33 -34.83
CA THR A 549 5.31 -6.42 -33.86
C THR A 549 4.90 -5.05 -33.34
N ASN A 550 5.87 -4.18 -33.00
CA ASN A 550 5.59 -2.82 -32.54
C ASN A 550 4.81 -2.01 -33.59
N SER A 551 5.11 -2.19 -34.89
CA SER A 551 4.36 -1.53 -35.97
C SER A 551 2.95 -2.08 -36.20
N GLN A 552 2.73 -3.38 -35.96
CA GLN A 552 1.45 -4.04 -36.23
C GLN A 552 0.39 -3.76 -35.17
N TYR A 553 0.79 -3.73 -33.91
CA TYR A 553 -0.12 -3.48 -32.78
C TYR A 553 -0.03 -2.06 -32.23
N ARG A 554 1.11 -1.39 -32.43
CA ARG A 554 1.37 -0.05 -31.90
C ARG A 554 1.08 0.06 -30.40
N ALA A 555 1.50 -0.95 -29.63
CA ALA A 555 1.15 -1.07 -28.23
C ALA A 555 1.84 0.01 -27.39
N VAL A 556 1.08 0.64 -26.49
CA VAL A 556 1.59 1.61 -25.54
C VAL A 556 1.11 1.24 -24.14
N GLY A 557 1.85 1.66 -23.12
CA GLY A 557 1.48 1.50 -21.72
C GLY A 557 1.63 2.83 -21.01
N LEU A 558 0.55 3.60 -20.98
CA LEU A 558 0.48 4.72 -20.06
C LEU A 558 0.26 4.15 -18.65
N GLY A 559 1.12 4.51 -17.70
CA GLY A 559 1.02 4.11 -16.30
C GLY A 559 0.70 5.28 -15.38
N THR A 560 0.76 5.03 -14.08
CA THR A 560 0.57 6.04 -13.04
C THR A 560 1.59 5.82 -11.93
N PHE A 561 2.05 6.90 -11.31
CA PHE A 561 2.78 6.87 -10.05
C PHE A 561 2.23 7.91 -9.07
N GLY A 562 2.57 7.76 -7.79
CA GLY A 562 2.11 8.68 -6.75
C GLY A 562 0.69 8.39 -6.27
N LEU A 563 0.20 7.14 -6.37
CA LEU A 563 -1.16 6.80 -5.91
C LEU A 563 -1.30 7.02 -4.40
N HIS A 564 -0.41 6.42 -3.61
CA HIS A 564 -0.45 6.59 -2.16
C HIS A 564 -0.22 8.05 -1.75
N HIS A 565 0.64 8.76 -2.48
CA HIS A 565 0.82 10.20 -2.30
C HIS A 565 -0.49 10.98 -2.54
N LEU A 566 -1.22 10.69 -3.62
CA LEU A 566 -2.52 11.30 -3.90
C LEU A 566 -3.52 11.02 -2.77
N LEU A 567 -3.66 9.76 -2.35
CA LEU A 567 -4.57 9.39 -1.27
C LEU A 567 -4.25 10.15 0.03
N ALA A 568 -2.97 10.29 0.37
CA ALA A 568 -2.54 11.08 1.52
C ALA A 568 -2.90 12.57 1.40
N LEU A 569 -2.83 13.15 0.19
CA LEU A 569 -3.23 14.55 -0.04
C LEU A 569 -4.75 14.74 0.06
N GLU A 570 -5.54 13.77 -0.39
CA GLU A 570 -7.00 13.74 -0.27
C GLU A 570 -7.48 13.38 1.14
N GLY A 571 -6.59 12.88 2.02
CA GLY A 571 -6.95 12.43 3.37
C GLY A 571 -7.64 11.06 3.38
N ILE A 572 -7.49 10.29 2.31
CA ILE A 572 -8.07 8.94 2.16
C ILE A 572 -7.07 7.90 2.66
N ARG A 573 -7.51 7.01 3.55
CA ARG A 573 -6.67 5.94 4.10
C ARG A 573 -6.43 4.83 3.08
N TRP A 574 -5.19 4.35 2.97
CA TRP A 574 -4.80 3.27 2.05
C TRP A 574 -5.68 2.01 2.14
N GLU A 575 -5.87 1.47 3.35
CA GLU A 575 -6.68 0.27 3.59
C GLU A 575 -8.14 0.63 3.91
N SER A 576 -8.84 1.26 2.98
CA SER A 576 -10.26 1.64 3.14
C SER A 576 -11.09 1.40 1.89
N GLU A 577 -12.40 1.16 2.07
CA GLU A 577 -13.37 1.07 0.96
C GLU A 577 -13.49 2.39 0.19
N GLU A 578 -13.25 3.52 0.86
CA GLU A 578 -13.17 4.83 0.22
C GLU A 578 -12.03 4.89 -0.79
N ALA A 579 -10.83 4.39 -0.45
CA ALA A 579 -9.72 4.30 -1.38
C ALA A 579 -10.04 3.38 -2.57
N VAL A 580 -10.69 2.23 -2.34
CA VAL A 580 -11.10 1.32 -3.41
C VAL A 580 -12.05 2.03 -4.39
N THR A 581 -13.07 2.69 -3.87
CA THR A 581 -14.08 3.41 -4.67
C THR A 581 -13.44 4.57 -5.44
N TYR A 582 -12.65 5.41 -4.75
CA TYR A 582 -11.94 6.53 -5.36
C TYR A 582 -11.02 6.08 -6.50
N ASN A 583 -10.27 5.00 -6.28
CA ASN A 583 -9.36 4.46 -7.28
C ASN A 583 -10.13 3.91 -8.49
N ASP A 584 -11.22 3.15 -8.29
CA ASP A 584 -12.03 2.63 -9.40
C ASP A 584 -12.56 3.76 -10.29
N ASN A 585 -13.12 4.82 -9.68
CA ASN A 585 -13.59 5.99 -10.41
C ASN A 585 -12.46 6.74 -11.12
N LEU A 586 -11.33 6.97 -10.44
CA LEU A 586 -10.18 7.67 -11.01
C LEU A 586 -9.59 6.91 -12.21
N TYR A 587 -9.41 5.59 -12.11
CA TYR A 587 -8.89 4.77 -13.19
C TYR A 587 -9.89 4.61 -14.34
N GLU A 588 -11.20 4.64 -14.08
CA GLU A 588 -12.21 4.76 -15.12
C GLU A 588 -12.06 6.06 -15.92
N LYS A 589 -11.90 7.21 -15.25
CA LYS A 589 -11.65 8.51 -15.90
C LYS A 589 -10.38 8.46 -16.76
N ILE A 590 -9.27 7.94 -16.22
CA ILE A 590 -8.00 7.82 -16.96
C ILE A 590 -8.19 6.91 -18.18
N ASN A 591 -8.87 5.77 -18.05
CA ASN A 591 -9.11 4.84 -19.15
C ASN A 591 -9.99 5.47 -20.24
N TYR A 592 -11.04 6.20 -19.86
CA TYR A 592 -11.88 6.94 -20.80
C TYR A 592 -11.05 7.93 -21.63
N LEU A 593 -10.21 8.73 -20.97
CA LEU A 593 -9.34 9.71 -21.63
C LEU A 593 -8.31 9.04 -22.55
N LEU A 594 -7.78 7.88 -22.17
CA LEU A 594 -6.85 7.10 -23.00
C LEU A 594 -7.49 6.59 -24.28
N VAL A 595 -8.66 5.94 -24.16
CA VAL A 595 -9.40 5.40 -25.31
C VAL A 595 -9.80 6.55 -26.23
N LYS A 596 -10.29 7.65 -25.68
CA LYS A 596 -10.62 8.87 -26.43
C LYS A 596 -9.39 9.44 -27.14
N ALA A 597 -8.27 9.60 -26.46
CA ALA A 597 -7.04 10.12 -27.06
C ALA A 597 -6.51 9.23 -28.20
N SER A 598 -6.52 7.91 -28.03
CA SER A 598 -6.09 6.98 -29.08
C SER A 598 -7.06 6.94 -30.27
N MET A 599 -8.35 7.09 -30.02
CA MET A 599 -9.37 7.22 -31.06
C MET A 599 -9.23 8.52 -31.85
N GLU A 600 -9.00 9.66 -31.18
CA GLU A 600 -8.71 10.93 -31.86
C GLU A 600 -7.42 10.87 -32.67
N LEU A 601 -6.37 10.22 -32.13
CA LEU A 601 -5.13 10.00 -32.88
C LEU A 601 -5.34 9.06 -34.08
N SER A 602 -6.28 8.13 -33.99
CA SER A 602 -6.69 7.25 -35.10
C SER A 602 -7.32 8.04 -36.25
N LYS A 603 -8.15 9.05 -35.96
CA LYS A 603 -8.72 9.94 -37.00
C LYS A 603 -7.64 10.66 -37.79
N GLU A 604 -6.53 11.01 -37.14
CA GLU A 604 -5.41 11.72 -37.76
C GLU A 604 -4.43 10.79 -38.50
N LYS A 605 -4.00 9.72 -37.85
CA LYS A 605 -2.89 8.86 -38.34
C LYS A 605 -3.35 7.48 -38.83
N GLY A 606 -4.63 7.17 -38.73
CA GLY A 606 -5.21 5.84 -38.96
C GLY A 606 -5.10 4.91 -37.75
N HIS A 607 -5.98 3.91 -37.67
CA HIS A 607 -5.93 2.89 -36.62
C HIS A 607 -4.73 1.95 -36.79
N TYR A 608 -4.40 1.18 -35.75
CA TYR A 608 -3.32 0.18 -35.87
C TYR A 608 -3.67 -0.91 -36.90
N PRO A 609 -2.67 -1.51 -37.58
CA PRO A 609 -2.90 -2.50 -38.64
C PRO A 609 -3.78 -3.70 -38.26
N LYS A 610 -3.66 -4.20 -37.04
CA LYS A 610 -4.41 -5.37 -36.52
C LYS A 610 -5.76 -5.03 -35.88
N PHE A 611 -6.34 -3.86 -36.15
CA PHE A 611 -7.60 -3.42 -35.55
C PHE A 611 -8.81 -4.29 -35.91
N GLN A 612 -8.87 -4.79 -37.14
CA GLN A 612 -9.98 -5.64 -37.60
C GLN A 612 -10.07 -6.92 -36.76
N GLY A 613 -11.24 -7.25 -36.22
CA GLY A 613 -11.49 -8.41 -35.36
C GLY A 613 -11.15 -8.21 -33.89
N SER A 614 -10.59 -7.05 -33.51
CA SER A 614 -10.30 -6.74 -32.10
C SER A 614 -11.58 -6.47 -31.29
N ASP A 615 -11.47 -6.58 -29.97
CA ASP A 615 -12.55 -6.24 -29.04
C ASP A 615 -12.89 -4.74 -29.05
N TRP A 616 -11.94 -3.91 -29.51
CA TRP A 616 -12.19 -2.49 -29.79
C TRP A 616 -13.20 -2.32 -30.93
N GLN A 617 -13.01 -3.07 -32.03
CA GLN A 617 -13.92 -3.00 -33.18
C GLN A 617 -15.28 -3.61 -32.86
N THR A 618 -15.31 -4.78 -32.21
CA THR A 618 -16.58 -5.48 -31.96
C THR A 618 -17.42 -4.81 -30.87
N GLY A 619 -16.82 -3.93 -30.06
CA GLY A 619 -17.45 -3.32 -28.89
C GLY A 619 -17.29 -4.14 -27.61
N LYS A 620 -16.80 -5.38 -27.72
CA LYS A 620 -16.64 -6.31 -26.58
C LYS A 620 -15.73 -5.77 -25.47
N TYR A 621 -14.76 -4.92 -25.80
CA TYR A 621 -13.89 -4.28 -24.80
C TYR A 621 -14.70 -3.49 -23.76
N PHE A 622 -15.76 -2.80 -24.22
CA PHE A 622 -16.64 -1.97 -23.41
C PHE A 622 -17.63 -2.84 -22.63
N ASP A 623 -18.21 -3.86 -23.28
CA ASP A 623 -19.19 -4.76 -22.67
C ASP A 623 -18.58 -5.56 -21.51
N GLN A 624 -17.36 -6.08 -21.68
CA GLN A 624 -16.65 -6.84 -20.64
C GLN A 624 -16.33 -6.03 -19.38
N ARG A 625 -16.32 -4.69 -19.48
CA ARG A 625 -16.04 -3.77 -18.38
C ARG A 625 -17.31 -3.07 -17.87
N ASP A 626 -18.46 -3.48 -18.39
CA ASP A 626 -19.77 -2.95 -18.03
C ASP A 626 -19.92 -1.43 -18.23
N TYR A 627 -19.20 -0.86 -19.19
CA TYR A 627 -19.21 0.59 -19.42
C TYR A 627 -20.50 1.10 -20.10
N THR A 628 -21.27 0.23 -20.73
CA THR A 628 -22.38 0.60 -21.63
C THR A 628 -23.76 0.11 -21.17
N SER A 629 -23.84 -0.79 -20.18
CA SER A 629 -25.10 -1.38 -19.72
C SER A 629 -25.96 -0.41 -18.90
N GLY A 630 -25.32 0.45 -18.11
CA GLY A 630 -25.95 1.29 -17.10
C GLY A 630 -26.07 0.64 -15.71
N GLU A 631 -25.56 -0.59 -15.51
CA GLU A 631 -25.48 -1.22 -14.20
C GLU A 631 -24.37 -0.57 -13.34
N ARG A 632 -23.19 -0.35 -13.94
CA ARG A 632 -22.14 0.52 -13.38
C ARG A 632 -22.50 2.01 -13.50
N VAL A 633 -22.56 2.71 -12.36
CA VAL A 633 -22.73 4.16 -12.29
C VAL A 633 -21.37 4.81 -12.01
N GLY A 634 -20.67 5.25 -13.06
CA GLY A 634 -19.38 5.94 -12.93
C GLY A 634 -19.51 7.35 -12.35
N GLU A 635 -18.57 7.75 -11.49
CA GLU A 635 -18.58 9.08 -10.85
C GLU A 635 -18.17 10.21 -11.82
N PHE A 636 -17.12 9.99 -12.61
CA PHE A 636 -16.58 11.01 -13.52
C PHE A 636 -17.00 10.84 -14.98
N VAL A 637 -17.43 9.64 -15.36
CA VAL A 637 -17.78 9.28 -16.73
C VAL A 637 -19.13 8.60 -16.73
N THR A 638 -20.05 9.13 -17.52
CA THR A 638 -21.41 8.60 -17.64
C THR A 638 -21.47 7.46 -18.65
N THR A 639 -22.45 6.56 -18.48
CA THR A 639 -22.73 5.48 -19.43
C THR A 639 -22.97 6.00 -20.86
N GLU A 640 -23.60 7.17 -21.01
CA GLU A 640 -23.84 7.76 -22.33
C GLU A 640 -22.55 8.26 -22.99
N GLN A 641 -21.60 8.82 -22.22
CA GLN A 641 -20.28 9.16 -22.73
C GLN A 641 -19.51 7.92 -23.20
N TRP A 642 -19.64 6.80 -22.50
CA TRP A 642 -19.05 5.53 -22.91
C TRP A 642 -19.68 4.97 -24.20
N LYS A 643 -21.01 5.00 -24.33
CA LYS A 643 -21.70 4.61 -25.57
C LYS A 643 -21.29 5.47 -26.75
N GLU A 644 -21.17 6.79 -26.55
CA GLU A 644 -20.68 7.70 -27.59
C GLU A 644 -19.25 7.35 -28.00
N LEU A 645 -18.36 7.12 -27.03
CA LEU A 645 -16.98 6.74 -27.30
C LEU A 645 -16.88 5.38 -27.99
N GLN A 646 -17.67 4.39 -27.60
CA GLN A 646 -17.76 3.08 -28.27
C GLN A 646 -18.13 3.26 -29.74
N ALA A 647 -19.15 4.05 -30.05
CA ALA A 647 -19.56 4.35 -31.43
C ALA A 647 -18.44 5.04 -32.22
N GLN A 648 -17.73 6.00 -31.61
CA GLN A 648 -16.61 6.67 -32.24
C GLN A 648 -15.42 5.74 -32.49
N VAL A 649 -15.13 4.81 -31.58
CA VAL A 649 -14.09 3.77 -31.74
C VAL A 649 -14.47 2.80 -32.85
N GLN A 650 -15.72 2.38 -32.95
CA GLN A 650 -16.18 1.51 -34.04
C GLN A 650 -16.07 2.19 -35.41
N GLN A 651 -16.37 3.50 -35.47
CA GLN A 651 -16.30 4.28 -36.70
C GLN A 651 -14.87 4.61 -37.14
N ASN A 652 -14.02 5.05 -36.20
CA ASN A 652 -12.71 5.65 -36.51
C ASN A 652 -11.53 4.75 -36.12
N GLY A 653 -11.77 3.69 -35.35
CA GLY A 653 -10.76 2.85 -34.74
C GLY A 653 -10.01 3.53 -33.58
N VAL A 654 -9.04 2.81 -33.03
CA VAL A 654 -8.04 3.33 -32.09
C VAL A 654 -6.65 3.22 -32.69
N ARG A 655 -5.74 4.12 -32.33
CA ARG A 655 -4.37 4.13 -32.85
C ARG A 655 -3.51 3.01 -32.26
N ASN A 656 -3.80 2.56 -31.05
CA ASN A 656 -2.93 1.67 -30.26
C ASN A 656 -3.74 0.47 -29.72
N ALA A 657 -3.22 -0.74 -29.91
CA ALA A 657 -3.92 -1.98 -29.54
C ALA A 657 -4.04 -2.21 -28.03
N TRP A 658 -3.06 -1.73 -27.27
CA TRP A 658 -3.03 -1.65 -25.81
C TRP A 658 -2.68 -0.21 -25.41
N LEU A 659 -3.26 0.27 -24.31
CA LEU A 659 -3.20 1.69 -23.91
C LEU A 659 -2.63 1.90 -22.50
N PHE A 660 -2.91 1.00 -21.57
CA PHE A 660 -2.72 1.21 -20.14
C PHE A 660 -1.90 0.08 -19.51
N ALA A 661 -0.84 0.44 -18.78
CA ALA A 661 0.00 -0.51 -18.04
C ALA A 661 0.71 0.22 -16.88
N ILE A 662 0.45 -0.22 -15.65
CA ILE A 662 1.07 0.35 -14.45
C ILE A 662 2.39 -0.38 -14.21
N ALA A 663 3.49 0.23 -14.66
CA ALA A 663 4.83 -0.28 -14.44
C ALA A 663 5.41 0.20 -13.10
N PRO A 664 6.44 -0.47 -12.56
CA PRO A 664 7.22 0.08 -11.46
C PRO A 664 8.00 1.33 -11.89
N ASN A 665 7.87 2.43 -11.13
CA ASN A 665 8.50 3.73 -11.44
C ASN A 665 9.67 4.07 -10.51
N GLY A 666 10.54 3.10 -10.17
CA GLY A 666 11.57 3.28 -9.12
C GLY A 666 12.43 4.56 -9.25
N SER A 667 13.07 4.81 -10.40
CA SER A 667 13.90 6.03 -10.56
C SER A 667 13.12 7.27 -11.01
N THR A 668 12.05 7.13 -11.78
CA THR A 668 11.33 8.27 -12.35
C THR A 668 10.36 8.92 -11.33
N SER A 669 9.77 8.14 -10.42
CA SER A 669 8.99 8.69 -9.30
C SER A 669 9.87 9.50 -8.34
N ILE A 670 11.11 9.08 -8.09
CA ILE A 670 12.11 9.83 -7.32
C ILE A 670 12.43 11.18 -7.97
N ILE A 671 12.64 11.21 -9.30
CA ILE A 671 12.85 12.47 -10.04
C ILE A 671 11.68 13.42 -9.88
N ALA A 672 10.46 12.89 -9.89
CA ALA A 672 9.23 13.67 -9.70
C ALA A 672 8.87 13.95 -8.23
N GLY A 673 9.67 13.47 -7.26
CA GLY A 673 9.47 13.67 -5.83
C GLY A 673 8.16 13.06 -5.31
N SER A 674 7.84 11.81 -5.67
CA SER A 674 6.56 11.16 -5.33
C SER A 674 6.72 9.66 -5.03
N THR A 675 5.65 8.99 -4.58
CA THR A 675 5.68 7.53 -4.34
C THR A 675 5.71 6.75 -5.65
N ALA A 676 6.30 5.55 -5.61
CA ALA A 676 6.43 4.70 -6.79
C ALA A 676 5.09 4.04 -7.16
N SER A 677 4.80 4.00 -8.46
CA SER A 677 3.67 3.28 -9.05
C SER A 677 2.33 3.44 -8.27
N ILE A 678 1.66 2.34 -8.01
CA ILE A 678 0.54 2.19 -7.08
C ILE A 678 1.01 1.56 -5.76
N ASP A 679 2.29 1.64 -5.42
CA ASP A 679 2.82 1.01 -4.22
C ASP A 679 2.53 1.89 -2.99
N PRO A 680 2.16 1.29 -1.85
CA PRO A 680 2.13 2.01 -0.58
C PRO A 680 3.55 2.43 -0.18
N LEU A 681 3.60 3.44 0.67
CA LEU A 681 4.84 3.94 1.23
C LEU A 681 5.30 2.94 2.29
N TYR A 682 6.54 2.46 2.18
CA TYR A 682 7.08 1.52 3.15
C TYR A 682 7.44 2.18 4.49
N GLU A 683 8.03 3.38 4.46
CA GLU A 683 8.41 4.15 5.66
C GLU A 683 8.28 5.66 5.39
N LEU A 684 7.86 6.44 6.41
CA LEU A 684 7.75 7.91 6.33
C LEU A 684 9.08 8.63 6.10
N LEU A 685 10.19 8.04 6.55
CA LEU A 685 11.54 8.54 6.32
C LEU A 685 12.42 7.37 5.90
N SER A 686 12.64 7.24 4.60
CA SER A 686 13.57 6.25 4.06
C SER A 686 14.96 6.86 3.86
N TYR A 687 15.94 6.04 3.50
CA TYR A 687 17.29 6.49 3.18
C TYR A 687 17.72 5.97 1.82
N GLU A 688 18.18 6.87 0.95
CA GLU A 688 18.84 6.51 -0.29
C GLU A 688 20.32 6.28 -0.02
N GLU A 689 20.76 5.04 -0.22
CA GLU A 689 22.14 4.61 0.00
C GLU A 689 22.84 4.27 -1.33
N LYS A 690 23.95 4.95 -1.59
CA LYS A 690 24.95 4.55 -2.60
C LYS A 690 26.30 4.37 -1.91
N THR A 691 27.26 3.77 -2.62
CA THR A 691 28.64 3.59 -2.12
C THR A 691 29.28 4.89 -1.62
N THR A 692 28.81 6.04 -2.10
CA THR A 692 29.35 7.37 -1.81
C THR A 692 28.55 8.18 -0.79
N TYR A 693 27.29 7.86 -0.50
CA TYR A 693 26.44 8.64 0.41
C TYR A 693 25.24 7.85 0.96
N LYS A 694 24.72 8.34 2.10
CA LYS A 694 23.42 7.96 2.68
C LYS A 694 22.63 9.24 2.92
N ILE A 695 21.51 9.42 2.24
CA ILE A 695 20.71 10.65 2.30
C ILE A 695 19.30 10.32 2.77
N ALA A 696 18.77 11.11 3.70
CA ALA A 696 17.39 11.01 4.15
C ALA A 696 16.42 11.40 3.02
N ASN A 697 15.41 10.55 2.79
CA ASN A 697 14.35 10.74 1.80
C ASN A 697 12.98 10.67 2.50
N PRO A 698 12.51 11.80 3.07
CA PRO A 698 11.19 11.85 3.67
C PRO A 698 10.11 11.70 2.60
N ALA A 699 8.98 11.13 3.02
CA ALA A 699 7.80 11.00 2.18
C ALA A 699 7.42 12.34 1.52
N PRO A 700 6.87 12.31 0.30
CA PRO A 700 6.47 13.52 -0.40
C PRO A 700 5.32 14.22 0.34
N ASP A 701 5.35 15.56 0.34
CA ASP A 701 4.39 16.45 1.02
C ASP A 701 4.07 16.05 2.47
N LEU A 702 5.06 15.49 3.19
CA LEU A 702 4.93 15.06 4.58
C LEU A 702 4.58 16.25 5.50
N SER A 703 3.43 16.16 6.17
CA SER A 703 2.86 17.18 7.05
C SER A 703 1.89 16.52 8.02
N GLU A 704 1.40 17.26 9.03
CA GLU A 704 0.37 16.75 9.94
C GLU A 704 -0.88 16.24 9.20
N LYS A 705 -1.24 16.86 8.05
CA LYS A 705 -2.36 16.42 7.22
C LYS A 705 -2.09 15.07 6.55
N THR A 706 -0.93 14.94 5.91
CA THR A 706 -0.60 13.77 5.09
C THR A 706 -0.06 12.59 5.89
N ILE A 707 0.32 12.80 7.15
CA ILE A 707 0.65 11.70 8.06
C ILE A 707 -0.61 10.86 8.36
N CYS A 708 -1.81 11.44 8.28
CA CYS A 708 -3.16 10.85 8.38
C CYS A 708 -3.36 9.59 9.27
N GLU A 709 -2.47 9.40 10.23
CA GLU A 709 -2.68 8.83 11.53
C GLU A 709 -2.91 10.03 12.45
N ARG A 710 -4.11 10.60 12.42
CA ARG A 710 -4.54 11.50 13.52
C ARG A 710 -4.87 10.63 14.73
N ILE A 711 -3.85 9.92 15.20
CA ILE A 711 -3.83 9.22 16.47
C ILE A 711 -3.93 10.32 17.52
N MET A 712 -4.98 10.28 18.35
CA MET A 712 -5.10 11.17 19.50
C MET A 712 -3.75 11.28 20.21
N GLN A 713 -3.34 12.48 20.56
CA GLN A 713 -2.01 12.66 21.16
C GLN A 713 -1.97 12.07 22.57
N LEU A 714 -0.91 11.32 22.86
CA LEU A 714 -0.60 10.89 24.21
C LEU A 714 -0.11 12.07 25.04
N GLN A 715 -0.59 12.16 26.28
CA GLN A 715 -0.20 13.25 27.18
C GLN A 715 1.27 13.12 27.60
N LYS A 716 1.98 14.26 27.62
CA LYS A 716 3.34 14.32 28.18
C LYS A 716 3.29 14.13 29.70
N ILE A 717 4.16 13.27 30.23
CA ILE A 717 4.27 13.01 31.68
C ILE A 717 4.63 14.29 32.47
N PHE A 718 5.42 15.17 31.87
CA PHE A 718 5.89 16.40 32.52
C PHE A 718 5.98 17.53 31.47
N ASN A 719 5.25 18.62 31.68
CA ASN A 719 5.22 19.77 30.78
C ASN A 719 5.36 21.08 31.57
N THR A 720 6.49 21.76 31.44
CA THR A 720 6.78 22.99 32.22
C THR A 720 6.05 24.22 31.73
N GLU A 721 5.54 24.20 30.49
CA GLU A 721 4.91 25.37 29.86
C GLU A 721 3.37 25.35 29.96
N ALA A 722 2.78 24.21 30.33
CA ALA A 722 1.34 24.04 30.42
C ALA A 722 0.79 24.32 31.84
N PRO A 723 -0.49 24.70 31.98
CA PRO A 723 -1.13 24.91 33.29
C PRO A 723 -1.33 23.60 34.06
N ASN A 724 -1.47 23.68 35.40
CA ASN A 724 -1.83 22.51 36.22
C ASN A 724 -3.27 22.04 35.94
N GLN A 725 -4.20 23.00 35.86
CA GLN A 725 -5.56 22.72 35.42
C GLN A 725 -5.56 22.45 33.91
N SER A 726 -6.19 21.34 33.48
CA SER A 726 -6.23 20.93 32.07
C SER A 726 -7.05 21.89 31.19
N THR A 727 -6.59 22.11 29.95
CA THR A 727 -7.33 22.94 28.98
C THR A 727 -8.49 22.19 28.32
N ARG A 728 -8.43 20.86 28.22
CA ARG A 728 -9.46 19.92 27.77
C ARG A 728 -9.27 18.56 28.45
N ILE A 729 -10.26 17.68 28.37
CA ILE A 729 -10.18 16.32 28.91
C ILE A 729 -9.34 15.36 28.06
N ILE A 730 -9.31 15.56 26.74
CA ILE A 730 -8.45 14.87 25.76
C ILE A 730 -7.95 15.92 24.75
N GLU A 731 -6.80 15.64 24.11
CA GLU A 731 -6.14 16.57 23.17
C GLU A 731 -5.98 18.01 23.72
N GLY A 732 -5.81 18.14 25.03
CA GLY A 732 -5.55 19.41 25.70
C GLY A 732 -4.07 19.58 26.07
N GLU A 733 -3.82 20.55 26.95
CA GLU A 733 -2.53 20.76 27.60
C GLU A 733 -2.71 20.73 29.12
N CYS A 734 -1.78 20.08 29.82
CA CYS A 734 -1.62 20.14 31.26
C CYS A 734 -0.15 19.94 31.64
N SER A 735 0.25 20.38 32.83
CA SER A 735 1.62 20.23 33.34
C SER A 735 1.98 18.78 33.71
N GLY A 736 0.97 17.93 33.89
CA GLY A 736 1.07 16.59 34.47
C GLY A 736 1.01 16.57 36.01
N ILE A 737 0.92 17.73 36.67
CA ILE A 737 0.88 17.82 38.14
C ILE A 737 -0.57 17.84 38.64
N LEU A 738 -0.97 16.78 39.33
CA LEU A 738 -2.29 16.69 39.95
C LEU A 738 -2.40 17.54 41.22
N ASN A 739 -3.14 18.64 41.15
CA ASN A 739 -3.55 19.45 42.29
C ASN A 739 -5.07 19.34 42.51
N TRP A 740 -5.51 18.54 43.49
CA TRP A 740 -6.94 18.34 43.78
C TRP A 740 -7.73 19.62 44.12
N ASN A 741 -7.06 20.70 44.53
CA ASN A 741 -7.69 22.00 44.79
C ASN A 741 -7.87 22.86 43.53
N ASP A 742 -7.36 22.42 42.37
CA ASP A 742 -7.31 23.15 41.11
C ASP A 742 -7.50 22.20 39.91
N ILE A 743 -8.61 21.46 39.91
CA ILE A 743 -9.00 20.53 38.84
C ILE A 743 -10.11 21.13 37.97
N ARG A 744 -10.20 20.71 36.69
CA ARG A 744 -11.20 21.22 35.74
C ARG A 744 -12.63 20.88 36.14
N MET A 745 -12.83 19.70 36.72
CA MET A 745 -14.15 19.16 37.10
C MET A 745 -14.24 18.97 38.62
N PRO A 746 -14.59 20.00 39.42
CA PRO A 746 -14.52 19.93 40.89
C PRO A 746 -15.36 18.81 41.53
N HIS A 747 -16.43 18.36 40.87
CA HIS A 747 -17.26 17.27 41.36
C HIS A 747 -16.54 15.91 41.31
N MET A 748 -15.50 15.75 40.47
CA MET A 748 -14.69 14.54 40.39
C MET A 748 -13.92 14.25 41.68
N TYR A 749 -13.58 15.27 42.47
CA TYR A 749 -12.97 15.06 43.78
C TYR A 749 -13.93 14.35 44.78
N LYS A 750 -15.24 14.59 44.67
CA LYS A 750 -16.22 13.87 45.49
C LYS A 750 -16.31 12.40 45.06
N LEU A 751 -16.34 12.14 43.75
CA LEU A 751 -16.35 10.80 43.19
C LEU A 751 -15.09 10.02 43.61
N TYR A 752 -13.91 10.62 43.47
CA TYR A 752 -12.65 10.06 43.97
C TYR A 752 -12.74 9.59 45.43
N LYS A 753 -13.33 10.40 46.32
CA LYS A 753 -13.53 10.00 47.73
C LYS A 753 -14.49 8.84 47.90
N VAL A 754 -15.57 8.82 47.11
CA VAL A 754 -16.56 7.73 47.16
C VAL A 754 -15.92 6.41 46.71
N LEU A 755 -15.18 6.43 45.60
CA LEU A 755 -14.48 5.23 45.10
C LEU A 755 -13.47 4.69 46.12
N LEU A 756 -12.71 5.55 46.79
CA LEU A 756 -11.82 5.12 47.88
C LEU A 756 -12.54 4.50 49.08
N LEU A 757 -13.71 5.03 49.44
CA LEU A 757 -14.51 4.50 50.56
C LEU A 757 -15.19 3.18 50.23
N ASN A 758 -15.33 2.85 48.95
CA ASN A 758 -15.93 1.61 48.46
C ASN A 758 -14.97 0.42 48.51
N HIS A 759 -13.71 0.57 48.94
CA HIS A 759 -12.75 -0.53 48.99
C HIS A 759 -13.28 -1.77 49.72
N TRP A 760 -13.08 -2.95 49.11
CA TRP A 760 -13.38 -4.27 49.65
C TRP A 760 -12.42 -5.31 49.07
N ILE A 761 -12.28 -6.46 49.74
CA ILE A 761 -11.46 -7.59 49.29
C ILE A 761 -12.34 -8.84 49.29
N ALA A 762 -12.28 -9.64 48.22
CA ALA A 762 -13.15 -10.82 48.06
C ALA A 762 -12.98 -11.84 49.20
N ASP A 763 -11.74 -12.07 49.65
CA ASP A 763 -11.38 -13.06 50.67
C ASP A 763 -11.97 -12.76 52.06
N GLU A 764 -12.46 -11.53 52.30
CA GLU A 764 -13.12 -11.15 53.56
C GLU A 764 -14.57 -11.68 53.65
N ILE A 765 -15.14 -12.16 52.53
CA ILE A 765 -16.50 -12.67 52.48
C ILE A 765 -16.46 -14.21 52.54
N PRO A 766 -16.96 -14.84 53.64
CA PRO A 766 -16.76 -16.26 53.86
C PRO A 766 -17.64 -17.15 52.96
N MET A 767 -17.01 -17.92 52.07
CA MET A 767 -17.70 -18.77 51.07
C MET A 767 -18.17 -20.14 51.56
N SER A 768 -17.85 -20.54 52.79
CA SER A 768 -18.15 -21.89 53.31
C SER A 768 -19.63 -22.30 53.23
N LYS A 769 -20.55 -21.35 53.45
CA LYS A 769 -22.00 -21.61 53.33
C LYS A 769 -22.42 -21.78 51.87
N ASP A 770 -21.99 -20.87 51.00
CA ASP A 770 -22.28 -20.92 49.56
C ASP A 770 -21.74 -22.21 48.94
N ALA A 771 -20.53 -22.65 49.31
CA ALA A 771 -19.97 -23.94 48.88
C ALA A 771 -20.87 -25.14 49.23
N SER A 772 -21.43 -25.15 50.44
CA SER A 772 -22.37 -26.20 50.86
C SER A 772 -23.74 -26.10 50.19
N GLN A 773 -24.20 -24.88 49.87
CA GLN A 773 -25.50 -24.61 49.24
C GLN A 773 -25.47 -24.86 47.73
N PHE A 774 -24.34 -24.62 47.06
CA PHE A 774 -24.21 -24.76 45.62
C PHE A 774 -24.58 -26.18 45.16
N ALA A 775 -24.12 -27.21 45.87
CA ALA A 775 -24.46 -28.60 45.61
C ALA A 775 -25.95 -28.95 45.80
N GLN A 776 -26.72 -28.10 46.47
CA GLN A 776 -28.15 -28.27 46.75
C GLN A 776 -29.05 -27.45 45.81
N LEU A 777 -28.47 -26.59 44.97
CA LEU A 777 -29.20 -25.84 43.96
C LEU A 777 -29.78 -26.79 42.90
N ASP A 778 -30.88 -26.36 42.27
CA ASP A 778 -31.43 -27.07 41.12
C ASP A 778 -30.39 -27.13 39.98
N PRO A 779 -30.32 -28.21 39.16
CA PRO A 779 -29.34 -28.31 38.09
C PRO A 779 -29.35 -27.12 37.13
N GLU A 780 -30.51 -26.51 36.89
CA GLU A 780 -30.61 -25.32 36.06
C GLU A 780 -30.04 -24.09 36.77
N GLU A 781 -30.31 -23.92 38.08
CA GLU A 781 -29.70 -22.85 38.89
C GLU A 781 -28.16 -22.98 38.91
N GLN A 782 -27.62 -24.20 39.02
CA GLN A 782 -26.17 -24.44 38.96
C GLN A 782 -25.58 -24.09 37.59
N ARG A 783 -26.28 -24.46 36.50
CA ARG A 783 -25.85 -24.14 35.13
C ARG A 783 -25.84 -22.63 34.91
N THR A 784 -26.95 -21.95 35.21
CA THR A 784 -27.09 -20.50 35.04
C THR A 784 -26.07 -19.75 35.90
N PHE A 785 -25.82 -20.20 37.13
CA PHE A 785 -24.78 -19.62 37.99
C PHE A 785 -23.41 -19.65 37.31
N LYS A 786 -22.97 -20.81 36.83
CA LYS A 786 -21.65 -20.97 36.19
C LYS A 786 -21.51 -20.14 34.91
N VAL A 787 -22.55 -20.15 34.07
CA VAL A 787 -22.56 -19.38 32.81
C VAL A 787 -22.55 -17.87 33.09
N ASN A 788 -23.30 -17.41 34.09
CA ASN A 788 -23.31 -16.00 34.47
C ASN A 788 -21.97 -15.54 35.05
N ILE A 789 -21.31 -16.34 35.90
CA ILE A 789 -19.95 -16.01 36.36
C ILE A 789 -18.95 -15.95 35.18
N SER A 790 -19.05 -16.87 34.21
CA SER A 790 -18.24 -16.83 32.99
C SER A 790 -18.43 -15.51 32.22
N LEU A 791 -19.68 -15.07 32.07
CA LEU A 791 -19.98 -13.80 31.41
C LEU A 791 -19.34 -12.61 32.15
N LEU A 792 -19.56 -12.52 33.47
CA LEU A 792 -19.05 -11.41 34.27
C LEU A 792 -17.52 -11.30 34.19
N ALA A 793 -16.83 -12.43 34.28
CA ALA A 793 -15.37 -12.48 34.18
C ALA A 793 -14.85 -11.92 32.84
N VAL A 794 -15.57 -12.15 31.74
CA VAL A 794 -15.14 -11.66 30.41
C VAL A 794 -15.38 -10.16 30.27
N LEU A 795 -16.53 -9.67 30.74
CA LEU A 795 -16.85 -8.24 30.68
C LEU A 795 -15.83 -7.42 31.47
N ASP A 796 -15.59 -7.75 32.74
CA ASP A 796 -14.69 -6.99 33.61
C ASP A 796 -13.23 -7.14 33.15
N SER A 797 -12.86 -8.25 32.51
CA SER A 797 -11.54 -8.43 31.89
C SER A 797 -11.35 -7.49 30.69
N MET A 798 -12.36 -7.35 29.82
CA MET A 798 -12.31 -6.39 28.71
C MET A 798 -12.28 -4.96 29.23
N GLN A 799 -13.05 -4.69 30.28
CA GLN A 799 -13.17 -3.37 30.88
C GLN A 799 -11.87 -2.92 31.55
N THR A 800 -11.21 -3.80 32.30
CA THR A 800 -9.88 -3.53 32.88
C THR A 800 -8.88 -3.05 31.81
N MET A 801 -8.88 -3.69 30.65
CA MET A 801 -8.02 -3.32 29.53
C MET A 801 -8.42 -1.98 28.92
N PHE A 802 -9.72 -1.76 28.71
CA PHE A 802 -10.25 -0.54 28.11
C PHE A 802 -9.98 0.71 28.97
N VAL A 803 -10.24 0.64 30.28
CA VAL A 803 -9.94 1.71 31.25
C VAL A 803 -8.46 2.10 31.17
N GLY A 804 -7.57 1.12 31.00
CA GLY A 804 -6.14 1.32 30.80
C GLY A 804 -5.79 2.05 29.50
N ASP A 805 -6.53 1.82 28.42
CA ASP A 805 -6.32 2.48 27.13
C ASP A 805 -6.80 3.92 27.14
N VAL A 806 -8.04 4.17 27.57
CA VAL A 806 -8.61 5.54 27.61
C VAL A 806 -7.83 6.44 28.57
N LYS A 807 -7.33 5.88 29.68
CA LYS A 807 -6.48 6.59 30.64
C LYS A 807 -5.30 7.28 29.98
N ARG A 808 -4.68 6.66 28.96
CA ARG A 808 -3.48 7.20 28.29
C ARG A 808 -3.73 8.49 27.51
N TYR A 809 -4.99 8.73 27.17
CA TYR A 809 -5.40 9.88 26.38
C TYR A 809 -6.03 11.00 27.20
N PHE A 810 -6.32 10.77 28.49
CA PHE A 810 -6.78 11.85 29.35
C PHE A 810 -5.67 12.88 29.55
N THR A 811 -5.94 14.11 29.13
CA THR A 811 -5.11 15.26 29.47
C THR A 811 -5.39 15.72 30.91
N ASP A 812 -6.59 15.50 31.45
CA ASP A 812 -6.90 15.87 32.84
C ASP A 812 -6.38 14.84 33.85
N SER A 813 -5.39 15.24 34.66
CA SER A 813 -4.76 14.36 35.65
C SER A 813 -5.73 13.84 36.74
N SER A 814 -6.87 14.50 36.97
CA SER A 814 -7.87 14.00 37.93
C SER A 814 -8.67 12.83 37.35
N LEU A 815 -8.94 12.85 36.04
CA LEU A 815 -9.55 11.72 35.34
C LEU A 815 -8.59 10.54 35.29
N GLU A 816 -7.30 10.80 35.00
CA GLU A 816 -6.26 9.76 35.03
C GLU A 816 -6.18 9.05 36.40
N ALA A 817 -6.22 9.81 37.49
CA ALA A 817 -6.18 9.28 38.84
C ALA A 817 -7.43 8.47 39.20
N ILE A 818 -8.63 8.90 38.77
CA ILE A 818 -9.87 8.17 38.99
C ILE A 818 -9.90 6.88 38.17
N SER A 819 -9.51 6.93 36.89
CA SER A 819 -9.42 5.72 36.04
C SER A 819 -8.43 4.70 36.60
N ALA A 820 -7.36 5.13 37.28
CA ALA A 820 -6.45 4.20 37.96
C ALA A 820 -7.13 3.46 39.12
N ILE A 821 -8.06 4.10 39.85
CA ILE A 821 -8.83 3.46 40.92
C ILE A 821 -9.89 2.52 40.32
N ILE A 822 -10.62 2.96 39.30
CA ILE A 822 -11.61 2.14 38.59
C ILE A 822 -10.93 0.87 38.04
N GLY A 823 -9.80 1.01 37.35
CA GLY A 823 -9.04 -0.14 36.86
C GLY A 823 -8.57 -1.09 37.97
N GLN A 824 -8.31 -0.59 39.19
CA GLN A 824 -8.04 -1.45 40.35
C GLN A 824 -9.31 -2.19 40.79
N GLN A 825 -10.47 -1.52 40.83
CA GLN A 825 -11.74 -2.14 41.22
C GLN A 825 -12.14 -3.24 40.23
N GLU A 826 -11.97 -3.03 38.93
CA GLU A 826 -12.19 -4.07 37.91
C GLU A 826 -11.30 -5.31 38.12
N VAL A 827 -10.06 -5.13 38.56
CA VAL A 827 -9.19 -6.24 38.94
C VAL A 827 -9.73 -6.99 40.16
N VAL A 828 -10.28 -6.27 41.15
CA VAL A 828 -10.93 -6.89 42.32
C VAL A 828 -12.21 -7.65 41.90
N HIS A 829 -12.98 -7.12 40.96
CA HIS A 829 -14.15 -7.81 40.41
C HIS A 829 -13.75 -9.15 39.78
N ASN A 830 -12.74 -9.13 38.89
CA ASN A 830 -12.19 -10.35 38.28
C ASN A 830 -11.63 -11.36 39.29
N GLN A 831 -10.93 -10.88 40.33
CA GLN A 831 -10.45 -11.73 41.42
C GLN A 831 -11.62 -12.40 42.14
N SER A 832 -12.71 -11.65 42.39
CA SER A 832 -13.88 -12.17 43.11
C SER A 832 -14.54 -13.35 42.40
N TYR A 833 -14.63 -13.34 41.06
CA TYR A 833 -15.17 -14.47 40.30
C TYR A 833 -14.30 -15.72 40.42
N SER A 834 -12.98 -15.53 40.41
CA SER A 834 -12.02 -16.62 40.63
C SER A 834 -12.17 -17.21 42.02
N TYR A 835 -12.33 -16.36 43.04
CA TYR A 835 -12.54 -16.76 44.42
C TYR A 835 -13.87 -17.48 44.65
N VAL A 836 -14.96 -17.01 44.01
CA VAL A 836 -16.26 -17.68 44.05
C VAL A 836 -16.16 -19.08 43.45
N LEU A 837 -15.61 -19.23 42.24
CA LEU A 837 -15.51 -20.52 41.57
C LEU A 837 -14.58 -21.49 42.31
N SER A 838 -13.41 -21.04 42.76
CA SER A 838 -12.46 -21.88 43.49
C SER A 838 -13.05 -22.41 44.80
N SER A 839 -14.06 -21.72 45.36
CA SER A 839 -14.77 -22.13 46.56
C SER A 839 -15.89 -23.15 46.33
N ILE A 840 -16.43 -23.27 45.11
CA ILE A 840 -17.66 -24.06 44.84
C ILE A 840 -17.49 -25.17 43.80
N VAL A 841 -16.45 -25.12 42.96
CA VAL A 841 -16.16 -26.13 41.92
C VAL A 841 -14.70 -26.59 41.94
N SER A 842 -14.39 -27.68 41.23
CA SER A 842 -13.01 -28.15 41.05
C SER A 842 -12.20 -27.23 40.13
N ASP A 843 -10.87 -27.19 40.29
CA ASP A 843 -9.95 -26.43 39.40
C ASP A 843 -10.17 -26.73 37.90
N ARG A 844 -10.43 -28.00 37.55
CA ARG A 844 -10.72 -28.37 36.16
C ARG A 844 -11.99 -27.69 35.65
N GLU A 845 -13.06 -27.76 36.43
CA GLU A 845 -14.36 -27.16 36.06
C GLU A 845 -14.26 -25.63 36.05
N GLN A 846 -13.51 -25.03 36.97
CA GLN A 846 -13.21 -23.59 36.95
C GLN A 846 -12.57 -23.16 35.63
N LYS A 847 -11.53 -23.87 35.16
CA LYS A 847 -10.88 -23.60 33.87
C LYS A 847 -11.84 -23.74 32.69
N GLU A 848 -12.70 -24.74 32.71
CA GLU A 848 -13.73 -24.94 31.67
C GLU A 848 -14.74 -23.76 31.64
N ILE A 849 -15.12 -23.22 32.81
CA ILE A 849 -16.02 -22.07 32.92
C ILE A 849 -15.40 -20.79 32.32
N PHE A 850 -14.10 -20.53 32.55
CA PHE A 850 -13.41 -19.36 31.97
C PHE A 850 -13.22 -19.44 30.45
N GLU A 851 -13.36 -20.64 29.86
CA GLU A 851 -13.29 -20.85 28.40
C GLU A 851 -14.67 -20.87 27.73
N TYR A 852 -15.76 -21.01 28.50
CA TYR A 852 -17.12 -21.20 27.99
C TYR A 852 -17.56 -20.13 26.98
N TRP A 853 -17.26 -18.86 27.27
CA TRP A 853 -17.68 -17.72 26.43
C TRP A 853 -17.18 -17.77 24.99
N LYS A 854 -16.07 -18.48 24.71
CA LYS A 854 -15.50 -18.60 23.35
C LYS A 854 -16.35 -19.49 22.44
N HIS A 855 -17.21 -20.31 23.02
CA HIS A 855 -17.93 -21.37 22.33
C HIS A 855 -19.45 -21.19 22.34
N ASP A 856 -19.99 -20.25 23.12
CA ASP A 856 -21.41 -19.92 23.14
C ASP A 856 -21.71 -18.79 22.14
N PRO A 857 -22.54 -19.04 21.10
CA PRO A 857 -22.79 -18.05 20.05
C PRO A 857 -23.56 -16.82 20.54
N VAL A 858 -24.37 -16.94 21.60
CA VAL A 858 -25.14 -15.81 22.16
C VAL A 858 -24.21 -14.89 22.94
N LEU A 859 -23.31 -15.47 23.75
CA LEU A 859 -22.26 -14.70 24.43
C LEU A 859 -21.32 -14.03 23.43
N LEU A 860 -20.93 -14.73 22.38
CA LEU A 860 -19.97 -14.21 21.41
C LEU A 860 -20.52 -13.02 20.62
N ASP A 861 -21.77 -13.08 20.15
CA ASP A 861 -22.43 -11.96 19.45
C ASP A 861 -22.49 -10.70 20.32
N ARG A 862 -22.93 -10.89 21.57
CA ARG A 862 -23.04 -9.81 22.54
C ARG A 862 -21.69 -9.21 22.95
N ASN A 863 -20.67 -10.04 23.19
CA ASN A 863 -19.36 -9.57 23.61
C ASN A 863 -18.61 -8.89 22.44
N ARG A 864 -18.77 -9.39 21.20
CA ARG A 864 -18.20 -8.74 20.00
C ARG A 864 -18.76 -7.34 19.79
N PHE A 865 -20.04 -7.12 20.06
CA PHE A 865 -20.65 -5.80 19.92
C PHE A 865 -19.89 -4.69 20.64
N ILE A 866 -19.38 -4.94 21.86
CA ILE A 866 -18.56 -3.98 22.61
C ILE A 866 -17.08 -4.10 22.26
N ALA A 867 -16.57 -5.34 22.17
CA ALA A 867 -15.15 -5.58 21.90
C ALA A 867 -14.69 -4.96 20.57
N ASP A 868 -15.52 -5.02 19.53
CA ASP A 868 -15.20 -4.45 18.21
C ASP A 868 -15.17 -2.92 18.26
N ILE A 869 -16.02 -2.26 19.06
CA ILE A 869 -15.99 -0.81 19.26
C ILE A 869 -14.74 -0.40 20.04
N TYR A 870 -14.40 -1.10 21.11
CA TYR A 870 -13.16 -0.87 21.87
C TYR A 870 -11.91 -1.09 21.01
N GLN A 871 -11.91 -2.16 20.20
CA GLN A 871 -10.81 -2.46 19.29
C GLN A 871 -10.68 -1.39 18.21
N THR A 872 -11.81 -0.88 17.68
CA THR A 872 -11.82 0.25 16.74
C THR A 872 -11.17 1.50 17.34
N PHE A 873 -11.46 1.82 18.61
CA PHE A 873 -10.80 2.92 19.31
C PHE A 873 -9.30 2.66 19.51
N ARG A 874 -8.92 1.45 19.92
CA ARG A 874 -7.52 1.08 20.13
C ARG A 874 -6.69 1.17 18.85
N ASP A 875 -7.23 0.69 17.73
CA ASP A 875 -6.55 0.69 16.45
C ASP A 875 -6.53 2.08 15.79
N ASN A 876 -7.57 2.88 16.04
CA ASN A 876 -7.75 4.21 15.43
C ASN A 876 -8.23 5.25 16.45
N PRO A 877 -7.38 5.68 17.40
CA PRO A 877 -7.79 6.60 18.45
C PRO A 877 -8.02 8.00 17.87
N SER A 878 -9.25 8.49 17.93
CA SER A 878 -9.70 9.80 17.48
C SER A 878 -10.81 10.31 18.43
N PRO A 879 -11.11 11.63 18.50
CA PRO A 879 -12.23 12.11 19.31
C PRO A 879 -13.57 11.42 18.98
N GLN A 880 -13.78 11.04 17.71
CA GLN A 880 -14.99 10.33 17.26
C GLN A 880 -15.02 8.87 17.74
N THR A 881 -13.92 8.12 17.60
CA THR A 881 -13.85 6.73 18.09
C THR A 881 -13.82 6.67 19.62
N PHE A 882 -13.25 7.69 20.28
CA PHE A 882 -13.34 7.90 21.73
C PHE A 882 -14.80 8.13 22.17
N PHE A 883 -15.54 8.99 21.46
CA PHE A 883 -16.98 9.19 21.71
C PHE A 883 -17.75 7.88 21.62
N GLN A 884 -17.55 7.11 20.55
CA GLN A 884 -18.22 5.81 20.37
C GLN A 884 -17.86 4.83 21.49
N ALA A 885 -16.58 4.80 21.89
CA ALA A 885 -16.12 3.96 22.99
C ALA A 885 -16.73 4.35 24.35
N MET A 886 -16.90 5.65 24.65
CA MET A 886 -17.60 6.11 25.87
C MET A 886 -19.07 5.67 25.90
N VAL A 887 -19.74 5.61 24.74
CA VAL A 887 -21.11 5.09 24.66
C VAL A 887 -21.14 3.57 24.90
N ALA A 888 -20.20 2.84 24.31
CA ALA A 888 -20.06 1.39 24.49
C ALA A 888 -19.72 1.02 25.95
N ASP A 889 -18.88 1.82 26.60
CA ASP A 889 -18.56 1.68 28.03
C ASP A 889 -19.80 1.79 28.92
N LEU A 890 -20.61 2.82 28.70
CA LEU A 890 -21.88 3.00 29.41
C LEU A 890 -22.89 1.88 29.14
N VAL A 891 -22.76 1.15 28.03
CA VAL A 891 -23.51 -0.08 27.78
C VAL A 891 -22.96 -1.24 28.61
N LEU A 892 -21.64 -1.45 28.58
CA LEU A 892 -20.97 -2.54 29.29
C LEU A 892 -21.23 -2.42 30.80
N GLU A 893 -20.77 -1.33 31.44
CA GLU A 893 -20.92 -1.05 32.88
C GLU A 893 -22.39 -0.84 33.29
N GLY A 894 -23.19 -0.32 32.36
CA GLY A 894 -24.50 0.24 32.69
C GLY A 894 -25.69 -0.66 32.43
N ILE A 895 -25.60 -1.60 31.48
CA ILE A 895 -26.73 -2.41 30.98
C ILE A 895 -26.40 -3.91 31.02
N PHE A 896 -25.22 -4.28 30.54
CA PHE A 896 -24.82 -5.68 30.31
C PHE A 896 -24.63 -6.53 31.59
N PHE A 897 -24.73 -5.93 32.77
CA PHE A 897 -24.67 -6.70 34.01
C PHE A 897 -26.05 -7.08 34.57
N TYR A 898 -27.13 -6.46 34.13
CA TYR A 898 -28.35 -6.37 34.92
C TYR A 898 -29.23 -7.63 34.88
N SER A 899 -29.24 -8.40 33.78
CA SER A 899 -29.90 -9.71 33.77
C SER A 899 -29.18 -10.72 34.69
N THR A 900 -27.85 -10.67 34.69
CA THR A 900 -27.01 -11.49 35.56
C THR A 900 -27.18 -11.11 37.04
N PHE A 901 -27.22 -9.80 37.35
CA PHE A 901 -27.50 -9.33 38.70
C PHE A 901 -28.89 -9.79 39.17
N ALA A 902 -29.91 -9.73 38.31
CA ALA A 902 -31.26 -10.20 38.65
C ALA A 902 -31.26 -11.67 39.10
N PHE A 903 -30.46 -12.53 38.46
CA PHE A 903 -30.30 -13.94 38.86
C PHE A 903 -29.74 -14.08 40.29
N PHE A 904 -28.63 -13.41 40.62
CA PHE A 904 -28.01 -13.53 41.95
C PHE A 904 -28.89 -12.92 43.05
N TYR A 905 -29.58 -11.82 42.78
CA TYR A 905 -30.55 -11.26 43.73
C TYR A 905 -31.78 -12.14 43.92
N ASN A 906 -32.21 -12.87 42.89
CA ASN A 906 -33.29 -13.85 43.01
C ASN A 906 -32.89 -15.02 43.93
N LEU A 907 -31.65 -15.53 43.82
CA LEU A 907 -31.13 -16.53 44.76
C LEU A 907 -31.11 -16.01 46.21
N ALA A 908 -30.65 -14.78 46.41
CA ALA A 908 -30.62 -14.17 47.74
C ALA A 908 -32.01 -13.93 48.34
N ARG A 909 -33.01 -13.60 47.51
CA ARG A 909 -34.41 -13.50 47.93
C ARG A 909 -34.92 -14.80 48.54
N ASP A 910 -34.44 -15.92 48.01
CA ASP A 910 -34.74 -17.27 48.50
C ASP A 910 -33.74 -17.77 49.57
N GLN A 911 -32.89 -16.88 50.11
CA GLN A 911 -31.87 -17.16 51.12
C GLN A 911 -30.80 -18.18 50.67
N LYS A 912 -30.51 -18.22 49.37
CA LYS A 912 -29.47 -19.04 48.73
C LYS A 912 -28.30 -18.18 48.27
N MET A 913 -27.08 -18.72 48.34
CA MET A 913 -25.86 -18.12 47.79
C MET A 913 -25.63 -16.67 48.26
N MET A 914 -25.84 -16.43 49.55
CA MET A 914 -25.85 -15.08 50.14
C MET A 914 -24.47 -14.41 50.07
N ALA A 915 -23.38 -15.18 50.17
CA ALA A 915 -22.03 -14.64 50.11
C ALA A 915 -21.70 -14.13 48.70
N THR A 916 -22.03 -14.93 47.67
CA THR A 916 -21.91 -14.53 46.27
C THR A 916 -22.77 -13.31 45.98
N SER A 917 -24.03 -13.29 46.42
CA SER A 917 -24.91 -12.14 46.20
C SER A 917 -24.40 -10.87 46.89
N GLN A 918 -23.75 -10.99 48.05
CA GLN A 918 -23.09 -9.87 48.71
C GLN A 918 -21.95 -9.31 47.85
N MET A 919 -21.09 -10.15 47.27
CA MET A 919 -20.03 -9.71 46.33
C MET A 919 -20.63 -8.99 45.11
N ILE A 920 -21.66 -9.59 44.49
CA ILE A 920 -22.36 -8.98 43.35
C ILE A 920 -22.96 -7.62 43.72
N SER A 921 -23.41 -7.43 44.96
CA SER A 921 -23.91 -6.14 45.41
C SER A 921 -22.81 -5.07 45.55
N TYR A 922 -21.59 -5.47 45.92
CA TYR A 922 -20.44 -4.57 45.96
C TYR A 922 -19.99 -4.18 44.56
N ILE A 923 -19.93 -5.15 43.63
CA ILE A 923 -19.68 -4.91 42.21
C ILE A 923 -20.72 -3.93 41.66
N GLN A 924 -22.02 -4.19 41.85
CA GLN A 924 -23.07 -3.29 41.36
C GLN A 924 -22.97 -1.87 41.94
N ARG A 925 -22.55 -1.72 43.21
CA ARG A 925 -22.32 -0.41 43.82
C ARG A 925 -21.19 0.33 43.11
N ASP A 926 -20.11 -0.38 42.80
CA ASP A 926 -18.92 0.15 42.13
C ASP A 926 -19.25 0.50 40.67
N GLU A 927 -19.98 -0.36 39.94
CA GLU A 927 -20.46 -0.11 38.58
C GLU A 927 -21.32 1.15 38.45
N ASN A 928 -22.13 1.46 39.47
CA ASN A 928 -22.91 2.69 39.47
C ASN A 928 -22.01 3.94 39.54
N GLN A 929 -20.85 3.87 40.20
CA GLN A 929 -19.87 4.95 40.21
C GLN A 929 -19.06 5.01 38.91
N HIS A 930 -18.74 3.86 38.31
CA HIS A 930 -18.06 3.79 37.00
C HIS A 930 -18.93 4.43 35.91
N CYS A 931 -20.20 4.05 35.85
CA CYS A 931 -21.19 4.68 34.98
C CYS A 931 -21.28 6.20 35.19
N TYR A 932 -21.23 6.66 36.45
CA TYR A 932 -21.26 8.08 36.75
C TYR A 932 -20.01 8.79 36.23
N PHE A 933 -18.82 8.22 36.45
CA PHE A 933 -17.56 8.73 35.92
C PHE A 933 -17.61 8.91 34.40
N PHE A 934 -17.88 7.82 33.67
CA PHE A 934 -17.84 7.84 32.21
C PHE A 934 -18.96 8.68 31.58
N ALA A 935 -20.11 8.82 32.24
CA ALA A 935 -21.15 9.74 31.79
C ALA A 935 -20.74 11.22 31.96
N GLU A 936 -20.04 11.58 33.03
CA GLU A 936 -19.48 12.94 33.18
C GLU A 936 -18.36 13.20 32.17
N VAL A 937 -17.51 12.20 31.88
CA VAL A 937 -16.49 12.28 30.80
C VAL A 937 -17.16 12.49 29.45
N TYR A 938 -18.21 11.71 29.13
CA TYR A 938 -19.00 11.85 27.90
C TYR A 938 -19.60 13.26 27.76
N LYS A 939 -20.23 13.77 28.83
CA LYS A 939 -20.81 15.12 28.80
C LYS A 939 -19.74 16.19 28.59
N GLN A 940 -18.60 16.07 29.25
CA GLN A 940 -17.49 17.01 29.09
C GLN A 940 -16.84 16.90 27.70
N LEU A 941 -16.82 15.71 27.09
CA LEU A 941 -16.34 15.49 25.72
C LEU A 941 -17.15 16.32 24.72
N LEU A 942 -18.47 16.31 24.83
CA LEU A 942 -19.35 17.10 23.96
C LEU A 942 -19.20 18.63 24.17
N VAL A 943 -18.75 19.05 25.35
CA VAL A 943 -18.42 20.45 25.63
C VAL A 943 -17.08 20.83 25.01
N ASP A 944 -16.07 19.97 25.13
CA ASP A 944 -14.72 20.22 24.62
C ASP A 944 -14.63 20.07 23.09
N PHE A 945 -15.51 19.24 22.50
CA PHE A 945 -15.63 18.97 21.05
C PHE A 945 -17.08 19.12 20.58
N PRO A 946 -17.58 20.36 20.40
CA PRO A 946 -18.94 20.63 19.96
C PRO A 946 -19.31 19.98 18.62
N GLU A 947 -18.31 19.71 17.76
CA GLU A 947 -18.46 19.01 16.49
C GLU A 947 -18.93 17.55 16.63
N LEU A 948 -18.79 16.94 17.82
CA LEU A 948 -19.32 15.61 18.09
C LEU A 948 -20.80 15.63 18.45
N ASN A 949 -21.36 16.80 18.79
CA ASN A 949 -22.75 16.98 19.17
C ASN A 949 -23.65 17.19 17.94
N THR A 950 -23.68 16.20 17.05
CA THR A 950 -24.49 16.22 15.81
C THR A 950 -25.72 15.33 15.93
N PRO A 951 -26.77 15.57 15.13
CA PRO A 951 -27.93 14.68 15.05
C PRO A 951 -27.55 13.22 14.76
N GLU A 952 -26.56 13.00 13.89
CA GLU A 952 -26.08 11.66 13.50
C GLU A 952 -25.43 10.93 14.68
N ASN A 953 -24.59 11.63 15.47
CA ASN A 953 -23.97 11.05 16.64
C ASN A 953 -24.97 10.82 17.79
N MET A 954 -25.98 11.66 17.93
CA MET A 954 -27.05 11.42 18.92
C MET A 954 -27.92 10.22 18.52
N ASP A 955 -28.24 10.07 17.23
CA ASP A 955 -28.92 8.89 16.69
C ASP A 955 -28.08 7.61 16.90
N TYR A 956 -26.76 7.69 16.71
CA TYR A 956 -25.84 6.59 17.03
C TYR A 956 -25.96 6.15 18.50
N VAL A 957 -26.05 7.08 19.46
CA VAL A 957 -26.21 6.73 20.88
C VAL A 957 -27.50 5.95 21.10
N TYR A 958 -28.62 6.44 20.58
CA TYR A 958 -29.91 5.74 20.70
C TYR A 958 -29.90 4.36 20.05
N LYS A 959 -29.32 4.23 18.85
CA LYS A 959 -29.18 2.93 18.17
C LYS A 959 -28.33 1.95 18.96
N THR A 960 -27.21 2.41 19.51
CA THR A 960 -26.30 1.59 20.31
C THR A 960 -26.99 1.10 21.59
N ILE A 961 -27.70 1.99 22.30
CA ILE A 961 -28.47 1.63 23.50
C ILE A 961 -29.62 0.67 23.16
N ASN A 962 -30.34 0.88 22.05
CA ASN A 962 -31.40 -0.02 21.61
C ASN A 962 -30.86 -1.43 21.33
N ARG A 963 -29.74 -1.51 20.59
CA ARG A 963 -29.09 -2.78 20.30
C ARG A 963 -28.61 -3.48 21.58
N ALA A 964 -28.09 -2.72 22.54
CA ALA A 964 -27.71 -3.25 23.84
C ALA A 964 -28.89 -3.86 24.61
N VAL A 965 -30.04 -3.18 24.64
CA VAL A 965 -31.25 -3.69 25.28
C VAL A 965 -31.74 -4.98 24.60
N GLU A 966 -31.71 -5.05 23.27
CA GLU A 966 -32.03 -6.29 22.54
C GLU A 966 -31.10 -7.44 22.93
N LEU A 967 -29.79 -7.21 22.92
CA LEU A 967 -28.79 -8.22 23.25
C LEU A 967 -28.92 -8.71 24.70
N GLU A 968 -29.14 -7.79 25.64
CA GLU A 968 -29.31 -8.13 27.06
C GLU A 968 -30.63 -8.87 27.31
N THR A 969 -31.70 -8.49 26.63
CA THR A 969 -33.00 -9.18 26.69
C THR A 969 -32.88 -10.59 26.11
N ASN A 970 -32.23 -10.74 24.96
CA ASN A 970 -31.97 -12.06 24.37
C ASN A 970 -31.15 -12.95 25.31
N TRP A 971 -30.13 -12.38 25.96
CA TRP A 971 -29.34 -13.09 26.95
C TRP A 971 -30.16 -13.54 28.17
N ALA A 972 -31.03 -12.67 28.69
CA ALA A 972 -31.94 -12.99 29.77
C ALA A 972 -32.88 -14.16 29.40
N HIS A 973 -33.47 -14.15 28.20
CA HIS A 973 -34.31 -15.26 27.73
C HIS A 973 -33.51 -16.57 27.56
N TYR A 974 -32.28 -16.47 27.06
CA TYR A 974 -31.42 -17.62 26.85
C TYR A 974 -31.00 -18.30 28.17
N THR A 975 -30.70 -17.52 29.22
CA THR A 975 -30.14 -18.05 30.48
C THR A 975 -31.12 -18.21 31.63
N LEU A 976 -32.23 -17.46 31.63
CA LEU A 976 -33.16 -17.38 32.76
C LEU A 976 -34.53 -18.01 32.48
N SER A 977 -34.78 -18.53 31.28
CA SER A 977 -36.10 -19.09 30.89
C SER A 977 -36.64 -20.19 31.80
N ASN A 978 -35.75 -20.94 32.43
CA ASN A 978 -36.10 -22.03 33.34
C ASN A 978 -35.83 -21.70 34.83
N VAL A 979 -35.41 -20.47 35.14
CA VAL A 979 -35.14 -20.04 36.52
C VAL A 979 -36.44 -19.59 37.19
N ARG A 980 -36.78 -20.20 38.32
CA ARG A 980 -38.01 -19.86 39.05
C ARG A 980 -37.90 -18.49 39.72
N GLY A 981 -38.98 -17.72 39.71
CA GLY A 981 -39.10 -16.46 40.45
C GLY A 981 -38.71 -15.20 39.66
N ILE A 982 -38.32 -15.32 38.39
CA ILE A 982 -38.03 -14.20 37.49
C ILE A 982 -39.05 -14.21 36.35
N ASP A 983 -39.85 -13.15 36.24
CA ASP A 983 -40.69 -12.91 35.06
C ASP A 983 -39.86 -12.19 33.99
N LEU A 984 -39.72 -12.80 32.82
CA LEU A 984 -38.87 -12.28 31.76
C LEU A 984 -39.43 -11.01 31.10
N ASN A 985 -40.75 -10.84 31.07
CA ASN A 985 -41.35 -9.60 30.54
C ASN A 985 -41.10 -8.45 31.52
N GLU A 986 -41.24 -8.70 32.82
CA GLU A 986 -40.88 -7.70 33.84
C GLU A 986 -39.37 -7.39 33.81
N LEU A 987 -38.52 -8.38 33.51
CA LEU A 987 -37.07 -8.18 33.41
C LEU A 987 -36.69 -7.37 32.16
N GLU A 988 -37.37 -7.59 31.04
CA GLU A 988 -37.22 -6.76 29.83
C GLU A 988 -37.59 -5.29 30.12
N ASP A 989 -38.72 -5.05 30.80
CA ASP A 989 -39.11 -3.71 31.22
C ASP A 989 -38.10 -3.10 32.21
N TYR A 990 -37.50 -3.91 33.08
CA TYR A 990 -36.44 -3.47 33.97
C TYR A 990 -35.15 -3.09 33.22
N ILE A 991 -34.74 -3.86 32.21
CA ILE A 991 -33.59 -3.53 31.35
C ILE A 991 -33.84 -2.19 30.63
N LYS A 992 -35.05 -1.97 30.09
CA LYS A 992 -35.44 -0.69 29.47
C LYS A 992 -35.44 0.47 30.48
N TYR A 993 -35.89 0.25 31.71
CA TYR A 993 -35.79 1.23 32.80
C TYR A 993 -34.32 1.61 33.08
N ILE A 994 -33.41 0.64 33.11
CA ILE A 994 -31.97 0.87 33.28
C ILE A 994 -31.40 1.65 32.09
N ALA A 995 -31.76 1.30 30.85
CA ALA A 995 -31.34 2.05 29.66
C ALA A 995 -31.78 3.53 29.72
N ASN A 996 -33.04 3.80 30.09
CA ASN A 996 -33.52 5.17 30.32
C ASN A 996 -32.73 5.88 31.43
N LYS A 997 -32.31 5.17 32.47
CA LYS A 997 -31.47 5.73 33.54
C LYS A 997 -30.07 6.11 33.01
N ARG A 998 -29.47 5.30 32.12
CA ARG A 998 -28.17 5.63 31.48
C ARG A 998 -28.27 6.81 30.52
N LEU A 999 -29.30 6.85 29.67
CA LEU A 999 -29.56 7.99 28.80
C LEU A 999 -29.70 9.30 29.58
N ARG A 1000 -30.48 9.32 30.66
CA ARG A 1000 -30.59 10.50 31.54
C ARG A 1000 -29.26 10.90 32.17
N LEU A 1001 -28.41 9.93 32.53
CA LEU A 1001 -27.09 10.19 33.11
C LEU A 1001 -26.16 10.90 32.12
N MET A 1002 -26.26 10.55 30.84
CA MET A 1002 -25.58 11.19 29.71
C MET A 1002 -26.18 12.55 29.32
N GLY A 1003 -27.31 12.95 29.92
CA GLY A 1003 -28.02 14.19 29.58
C GLY A 1003 -28.98 14.05 28.38
N MET A 1004 -29.34 12.83 28.00
CA MET A 1004 -30.24 12.54 26.88
C MET A 1004 -31.69 12.33 27.32
N GLU A 1005 -32.62 12.43 26.37
CA GLU A 1005 -34.03 12.09 26.59
C GLU A 1005 -34.23 10.56 26.70
N LYS A 1006 -35.34 10.15 27.28
CA LYS A 1006 -35.68 8.72 27.42
C LYS A 1006 -36.02 8.11 26.06
N ALA A 1007 -35.61 6.86 25.84
CA ALA A 1007 -35.91 6.11 24.61
C ALA A 1007 -37.19 5.27 24.74
N TYR A 1008 -37.52 4.80 25.95
CA TYR A 1008 -38.64 3.89 26.19
C TYR A 1008 -39.73 4.56 27.03
N GLU A 1009 -40.96 4.57 26.53
CA GLU A 1009 -42.12 5.08 27.24
C GLU A 1009 -42.72 4.05 28.20
N GLY A 1010 -43.32 4.49 29.31
CA GLY A 1010 -44.05 3.63 30.25
C GLY A 1010 -43.19 2.87 31.28
N VAL A 1011 -41.86 2.91 31.16
CA VAL A 1011 -40.90 2.18 32.02
C VAL A 1011 -40.01 3.13 32.85
N ASP A 1012 -40.60 4.20 33.40
CA ASP A 1012 -39.88 5.22 34.18
C ASP A 1012 -39.68 4.86 35.67
N VAL A 1013 -40.29 3.77 36.12
CA VAL A 1013 -40.23 3.28 37.50
C VAL A 1013 -39.65 1.87 37.51
N ASN A 1014 -38.83 1.56 38.52
CA ASN A 1014 -38.28 0.21 38.70
C ASN A 1014 -39.41 -0.81 38.97
N CYS A 1015 -39.71 -1.66 37.98
CA CYS A 1015 -40.69 -2.75 38.05
C CYS A 1015 -40.21 -3.96 38.87
N MET A 1016 -38.90 -4.08 39.14
CA MET A 1016 -38.30 -5.13 39.97
C MET A 1016 -37.62 -4.53 41.22
N PRO A 1017 -38.39 -4.01 42.20
CA PRO A 1017 -37.86 -3.26 43.35
C PRO A 1017 -37.05 -4.11 44.33
N TRP A 1018 -37.02 -5.43 44.15
CA TRP A 1018 -36.20 -6.38 44.90
C TRP A 1018 -34.77 -6.49 44.37
N ILE A 1019 -34.49 -6.01 43.15
CA ILE A 1019 -33.12 -5.86 42.61
C ILE A 1019 -32.53 -4.58 43.20
N LYS A 1020 -31.95 -4.68 44.39
CA LYS A 1020 -31.29 -3.57 45.08
C LYS A 1020 -30.02 -4.07 45.78
N PRO A 1021 -28.96 -3.24 45.83
CA PRO A 1021 -27.82 -3.52 46.70
C PRO A 1021 -28.29 -3.71 48.14
N PHE A 1022 -27.64 -4.62 48.89
CA PHE A 1022 -27.90 -4.74 50.33
C PHE A 1022 -27.70 -3.38 51.00
N SER A 1023 -28.67 -2.96 51.83
CA SER A 1023 -28.65 -1.65 52.49
C SER A 1023 -27.41 -1.43 53.36
N ASP A 1024 -27.01 -0.18 53.52
CA ASP A 1024 -25.86 0.32 54.31
C ASP A 1024 -25.74 -0.24 55.75
N GLU A 1025 -26.80 -0.81 56.31
CA GLU A 1025 -26.80 -1.46 57.62
C GLU A 1025 -25.96 -2.75 57.66
N ALA A 1026 -25.81 -3.46 56.53
CA ALA A 1026 -24.88 -4.60 56.42
C ALA A 1026 -23.42 -4.15 56.20
N LEU A 1027 -23.21 -3.01 55.54
CA LEU A 1027 -21.89 -2.41 55.23
C LEU A 1027 -21.16 -1.88 56.49
N ASN A 1028 -21.90 -1.50 57.53
CA ASN A 1028 -21.31 -1.08 58.80
C ASN A 1028 -21.00 -2.24 59.76
N ALA A 1029 -21.50 -3.45 59.48
CA ALA A 1029 -21.23 -4.62 60.32
C ALA A 1029 -19.85 -5.26 60.05
N THR A 1030 -19.23 -4.97 58.90
CA THR A 1030 -17.92 -5.51 58.46
C THR A 1030 -16.75 -4.54 58.63
N LYS A 1031 -16.97 -3.31 59.11
CA LYS A 1031 -15.85 -2.47 59.60
C LYS A 1031 -15.37 -2.97 60.96
N THR A 1032 -14.78 -4.15 60.99
CA THR A 1032 -13.83 -4.50 62.05
C THR A 1032 -12.63 -3.56 61.92
N ASP A 1033 -12.33 -2.85 63.00
CA ASP A 1033 -11.15 -2.01 63.13
C ASP A 1033 -9.91 -2.83 62.75
N PHE A 1034 -9.12 -2.35 61.79
CA PHE A 1034 -7.97 -3.06 61.18
C PHE A 1034 -6.93 -3.53 62.22
N PHE A 1035 -7.01 -3.03 63.46
CA PHE A 1035 -6.14 -3.38 64.58
C PHE A 1035 -6.73 -4.40 65.59
N GLU A 1036 -8.02 -4.75 65.55
CA GLU A 1036 -8.64 -5.58 66.61
C GLU A 1036 -9.00 -7.02 66.23
N ALA A 1037 -8.96 -7.41 64.95
CA ALA A 1037 -9.21 -8.80 64.55
C ALA A 1037 -7.94 -9.66 64.60
N LYS A 1038 -7.86 -10.62 65.54
CA LYS A 1038 -6.81 -11.64 65.55
C LYS A 1038 -6.87 -12.50 64.28
N SER A 1039 -5.72 -12.60 63.59
CA SER A 1039 -5.33 -13.45 62.44
C SER A 1039 -5.66 -14.96 62.54
N ARG A 1040 -6.89 -15.37 62.86
CA ARG A 1040 -7.19 -16.81 63.07
C ARG A 1040 -8.41 -17.40 62.39
N ASN A 1041 -9.18 -16.64 61.61
CA ASN A 1041 -10.37 -17.17 60.93
C ASN A 1041 -10.44 -16.79 59.44
N TYR A 1042 -9.33 -16.85 58.70
CA TYR A 1042 -9.43 -17.02 57.24
C TYR A 1042 -9.90 -18.46 57.00
N GLY A 1043 -11.14 -18.61 56.52
CA GLY A 1043 -11.66 -19.93 56.16
C GLY A 1043 -10.88 -20.43 54.96
N LYS A 1044 -10.02 -21.44 55.16
CA LYS A 1044 -9.29 -22.14 54.08
C LYS A 1044 -10.25 -22.46 52.93
N VAL A 1045 -9.94 -22.01 51.72
CA VAL A 1045 -10.49 -22.60 50.50
C VAL A 1045 -9.94 -24.04 50.44
N GLY A 1046 -10.67 -25.00 49.85
CA GLY A 1046 -10.27 -26.42 49.89
C GLY A 1046 -8.83 -26.63 49.41
N ASP A 1047 -8.04 -27.43 50.15
CA ASP A 1047 -6.60 -27.70 49.89
C ASP A 1047 -6.32 -28.25 48.45
N ASP A 1048 -7.35 -28.62 47.68
CA ASP A 1048 -7.22 -29.18 46.32
C ASP A 1048 -7.06 -28.12 45.21
N ASN A 1049 -7.44 -26.84 45.42
CA ASN A 1049 -7.46 -25.82 44.35
C ASN A 1049 -6.28 -24.83 44.37
N GLY A 1050 -5.39 -24.87 45.38
CA GLY A 1050 -4.12 -24.13 45.40
C GLY A 1050 -4.19 -22.59 45.32
N PHE A 1051 -5.37 -21.98 45.38
CA PHE A 1051 -5.57 -20.54 45.23
C PHE A 1051 -4.92 -19.73 46.38
N ASP A 1052 -4.90 -20.29 47.59
CA ASP A 1052 -4.29 -19.66 48.77
C ASP A 1052 -2.74 -19.73 48.77
N ASP A 1053 -2.11 -20.48 47.84
CA ASP A 1053 -0.65 -20.67 47.73
C ASP A 1053 0.04 -19.73 46.70
N LEU A 1054 -0.71 -18.83 46.03
CA LEU A 1054 -0.24 -17.94 44.96
C LEU A 1054 0.30 -16.58 45.42
#